data_AF-A0A8C8ZQH8-F1
#
_entry.id   AF-A0A8C8ZQH8-F1
#
_cell.length_a   1.000
_cell.length_b   1.000
_cell.length_c   1.000
_cell.angle_alpha   90.00
_cell.angle_beta   90.00
_cell.angle_gamma   90.00
#
_symmetry.space_group_name_H-M   'P 1'
#
loop_
_entity.id
_entity.type
_entity.pdbx_description
1 polymer ?
#
loop_
_entity_poly.entity_id
_entity_poly.type
_entity_poly.pdbx_seq_one_letter_code
_entity_poly.pdbx_strand_id
1 'polypeptide(L)'
;PAADGAARSPGARRRSTMSRAGPRGAVVLPALILLRAVTGFSGDGRAVWAKIPHLGPVNESQLFLYDTFPENFFWGVGTGAFQVEGSSKNDGKGPSIWDRFIHTHLKNVNSTNGCSDSYIFLEKDLSALDFIGVSFYQFSISWPRLFPDGTAGAANAEGLRYYNALLDALVLRNIEPVVTLYHWDLPLALQEEYGGWKNDTLIGIFNDYATYCFQTFGDRVKYWITIHNPYLVAWHGYGTGTHAPGETGSLAAVYAVGHNLIKAHSKVWHNYNVNFRPHQKGWLSITLGSHWIEPNRSENMMDIVKCQQSMVSVLGWFAHPIHGDGDYPEEMKKKLLSILPLFSEAEKSEVRGTADFFAFSFGPNNFKPLNTVAKMGQNVSLNLREVLNWIKLEYDNPRILIAENGWFTDSHVKTEDTTAIYMMKNFLNQVLQAMRLDEIQVFGYTAWSLLDGFEWQDAYTTRRGLFYVDCNSKQKERIPKSSAHYYKQIIRENGFTFKESTPDVQGQFPCDFSWGITESVLKPEAAASSPQFSDPHLYVWNATGNRLLHRVEGVRLKTRPPQCTDFVSIKKQLEMLARMKVTHYRFALDWASVLPAGDLSTVNRQALRYYRCVASEGLKLRIAPMVTLYYPTLAHLGLPAPLLHGGGWLNPSTAQAFRAYAGLCFRELGDVVKLWITINEPNRLSDVYNRSGNDTYRAAHNLLIAHALAWRLYDRQYRPSQRGAVSLSLHSDWAEPANPYADSHRRAAERFLQFEIAWFAEPLFKSGDYPPAMREYLAAKHRRGLSSSALPRFSEAERSLVRGAADFCALNHFTTRFVMHEQQSGSRYDSDRDIQFLQDITRLSSPTRLAVVPWGERKLLRWIRKNYGDVDVYITANGIDDQSLENDQLRKYYLEKYIQEALKAYLIDKVKIKGYYAFKLTEEKSKPRFGFFSSDFKAKSSIQFYNKLIGNSGFPSENSSPSCTQTQRNKECTICLFLVQKKPLIFLGCCFFSTLVLLSITIFHKQKRRKFWKAKNLQHIPLKKGHKRVFS
;
A
#
# COMPACT_ATOMS: atom_id res chain seq x y z
N PRO A 1 -21.55 81.42 21.23
CA PRO A 1 -20.47 81.31 20.22
C PRO A 1 -20.62 79.98 19.46
N ALA A 2 -21.67 79.84 18.63
CA ALA A 2 -21.79 80.37 17.25
C ALA A 2 -20.85 79.60 16.29
N ALA A 3 -21.32 78.92 15.24
CA ALA A 3 -22.58 78.94 14.47
C ALA A 3 -22.83 77.50 13.90
N ASP A 4 -23.93 77.08 13.26
CA ASP A 4 -25.40 77.28 13.21
C ASP A 4 -25.89 76.45 11.97
N GLY A 5 -27.20 76.19 11.79
CA GLY A 5 -27.73 75.97 10.41
C GLY A 5 -28.52 74.70 10.02
N ALA A 6 -29.62 74.40 10.74
CA ALA A 6 -30.87 73.70 10.33
C ALA A 6 -31.06 73.00 8.94
N ALA A 7 -31.81 71.86 8.90
CA ALA A 7 -33.26 71.85 8.53
C ALA A 7 -33.92 70.47 8.16
N ARG A 8 -35.17 70.29 8.66
CA ARG A 8 -36.36 69.57 8.09
C ARG A 8 -36.51 68.02 8.13
N SER A 9 -37.64 67.60 8.75
CA SER A 9 -38.47 66.40 8.48
C SER A 9 -39.51 66.71 7.35
N PRO A 10 -40.41 65.81 6.82
CA PRO A 10 -41.20 64.69 7.41
C PRO A 10 -41.14 63.37 6.56
N GLY A 11 -41.95 62.31 6.73
CA GLY A 11 -42.89 61.88 7.79
C GLY A 11 -44.14 61.10 7.32
N ALA A 12 -44.32 59.85 7.79
CA ALA A 12 -45.51 58.96 7.77
C ALA A 12 -46.11 58.45 6.42
N ARG A 13 -46.39 57.11 6.36
CA ARG A 13 -47.76 56.55 6.10
C ARG A 13 -47.88 55.01 6.18
N ARG A 14 -48.88 54.57 6.96
CA ARG A 14 -49.81 53.39 6.85
C ARG A 14 -49.23 51.98 6.59
N ARG A 15 -49.47 50.97 7.43
CA ARG A 15 -50.72 50.30 7.91
C ARG A 15 -51.41 49.38 6.90
N SER A 16 -51.35 48.08 7.19
CA SER A 16 -52.49 47.15 7.34
C SER A 16 -52.08 46.11 8.41
N THR A 17 -52.74 45.86 9.56
CA THR A 17 -54.15 45.45 9.87
C THR A 17 -54.51 44.13 9.16
N MET A 18 -54.96 43.04 9.81
CA MET A 18 -55.60 42.80 11.14
C MET A 18 -55.01 41.51 11.80
N SER A 19 -54.79 41.40 13.12
CA SER A 19 -55.77 41.08 14.19
C SER A 19 -56.55 39.78 13.91
N ARG A 20 -56.49 38.72 14.74
CA ARG A 20 -57.12 38.65 16.08
C ARG A 20 -56.75 37.39 16.89
N ALA A 21 -56.71 37.50 18.23
CA ALA A 21 -56.91 36.47 19.30
C ALA A 21 -56.15 35.12 19.24
N GLY A 22 -55.77 34.48 20.36
CA GLY A 22 -56.09 34.70 21.78
C GLY A 22 -55.26 33.78 22.71
N PRO A 23 -55.50 33.78 24.03
CA PRO A 23 -54.43 33.58 25.02
C PRO A 23 -54.55 32.33 25.91
N ARG A 24 -53.47 31.98 26.64
CA ARG A 24 -53.39 31.64 28.10
C ARG A 24 -52.12 30.84 28.44
N GLY A 25 -51.65 30.96 29.68
CA GLY A 25 -50.63 30.08 30.28
C GLY A 25 -49.42 30.84 30.83
N ALA A 26 -49.26 30.87 32.16
CA ALA A 26 -48.24 31.67 32.84
C ALA A 26 -47.09 30.80 33.38
N VAL A 27 -45.88 31.38 33.35
CA VAL A 27 -44.82 31.40 34.39
C VAL A 27 -44.75 30.22 35.38
N VAL A 28 -43.61 29.52 35.41
CA VAL A 28 -42.65 29.42 36.57
C VAL A 28 -41.41 28.60 36.13
N LEU A 29 -40.27 28.85 36.79
CA LEU A 29 -38.92 28.31 36.59
C LEU A 29 -38.81 26.78 36.35
N PRO A 30 -37.65 26.34 35.82
CA PRO A 30 -36.84 25.41 36.61
C PRO A 30 -35.45 25.95 36.95
N ALA A 31 -35.19 26.11 38.24
CA ALA A 31 -33.82 26.10 38.76
C ALA A 31 -33.36 24.64 38.83
N LEU A 32 -32.63 24.18 37.81
CA LEU A 32 -32.05 22.83 37.76
C LEU A 32 -30.81 22.80 36.83
N ILE A 33 -29.89 23.75 37.05
CA ILE A 33 -28.54 23.74 36.49
C ILE A 33 -27.55 23.73 37.64
N LEU A 34 -27.32 22.55 38.21
CA LEU A 34 -26.17 22.24 39.05
C LEU A 34 -26.05 20.70 39.15
N LEU A 35 -24.83 20.19 39.02
CA LEU A 35 -24.46 18.77 39.18
C LEU A 35 -25.10 17.78 38.18
N ARG A 36 -24.74 17.89 36.90
CA ARG A 36 -24.45 16.68 36.13
C ARG A 36 -23.03 16.24 36.51
N ALA A 37 -22.92 15.24 37.38
CA ALA A 37 -21.76 14.36 37.33
C ALA A 37 -21.82 13.65 35.97
N VAL A 38 -20.80 13.87 35.14
CA VAL A 38 -20.63 13.12 33.90
C VAL A 38 -19.93 11.83 34.26
N THR A 39 -20.55 10.72 33.89
CA THR A 39 -20.07 9.35 34.06
C THR A 39 -20.56 8.57 32.84
N GLY A 40 -19.68 7.84 32.16
CA GLY A 40 -20.08 6.90 31.10
C GLY A 40 -20.99 5.80 31.64
N PHE A 41 -21.90 5.27 30.82
CA PHE A 41 -22.87 4.26 31.25
C PHE A 41 -22.62 2.90 30.60
N SER A 42 -22.76 1.83 31.40
CA SER A 42 -22.66 0.44 30.93
C SER A 42 -23.57 0.18 29.73
N GLY A 43 -22.98 -0.21 28.59
CA GLY A 43 -23.67 -0.52 27.34
C GLY A 43 -23.49 0.52 26.23
N ASP A 44 -22.84 1.66 26.50
CA ASP A 44 -22.56 2.70 25.50
C ASP A 44 -21.55 2.20 24.42
N GLY A 45 -20.66 1.28 24.76
CA GLY A 45 -19.71 0.63 23.83
C GLY A 45 -20.38 -0.18 22.73
N ARG A 46 -21.67 -0.54 22.88
CA ARG A 46 -22.47 -1.13 21.80
C ARG A 46 -22.56 -0.22 20.56
N ALA A 47 -22.36 1.09 20.72
CA ALA A 47 -22.33 2.03 19.61
C ALA A 47 -21.16 1.82 18.64
N VAL A 48 -20.06 1.16 19.04
CA VAL A 48 -18.90 0.90 18.16
C VAL A 48 -19.29 0.09 16.91
N TRP A 49 -20.19 -0.89 17.05
CA TRP A 49 -20.67 -1.69 15.91
C TRP A 49 -21.79 -0.99 15.10
N ALA A 50 -22.34 0.12 15.59
CA ALA A 50 -23.37 0.88 14.88
C ALA A 50 -22.72 1.76 13.81
N LYS A 51 -22.53 1.21 12.61
CA LYS A 51 -22.01 1.96 11.45
C LYS A 51 -22.86 3.21 11.19
N ILE A 52 -22.28 4.39 11.46
CA ILE A 52 -22.88 5.68 11.09
C ILE A 52 -22.99 5.74 9.55
N PRO A 53 -24.19 5.88 8.95
CA PRO A 53 -24.36 5.80 7.49
C PRO A 53 -23.76 6.95 6.66
N HIS A 54 -22.93 7.82 7.27
CA HIS A 54 -22.55 9.14 6.73
C HIS A 54 -21.06 9.47 6.79
N LEU A 55 -20.18 8.46 6.90
CA LEU A 55 -18.79 8.63 6.47
C LEU A 55 -18.72 8.53 4.93
N GLY A 56 -18.13 9.55 4.31
CA GLY A 56 -18.05 9.69 2.85
C GLY A 56 -17.18 8.61 2.17
N PRO A 57 -17.12 8.59 0.82
CA PRO A 57 -16.49 7.51 0.04
C PRO A 57 -14.96 7.40 0.15
N VAL A 58 -14.34 8.18 1.04
CA VAL A 58 -12.96 8.02 1.52
C VAL A 58 -13.00 8.33 3.00
N ASN A 59 -12.61 7.37 3.85
CA ASN A 59 -12.54 7.58 5.29
C ASN A 59 -11.25 8.35 5.62
N GLU A 60 -11.25 9.25 6.61
CA GLU A 60 -10.03 9.98 7.01
C GLU A 60 -8.92 9.00 7.46
N SER A 61 -9.32 7.85 7.99
CA SER A 61 -8.43 6.71 8.29
C SER A 61 -7.77 6.05 7.08
N GLN A 62 -8.32 6.20 5.87
CA GLN A 62 -7.65 5.75 4.65
C GLN A 62 -6.59 6.75 4.20
N LEU A 63 -6.84 8.05 4.39
CA LEU A 63 -5.86 9.13 4.15
C LEU A 63 -4.86 9.29 5.30
N PHE A 64 -4.97 8.48 6.36
CA PHE A 64 -4.00 8.40 7.44
C PHE A 64 -2.70 7.76 6.92
N LEU A 65 -1.83 8.62 6.39
CA LEU A 65 -0.61 8.25 5.69
C LEU A 65 0.47 7.78 6.65
N TYR A 66 0.99 8.72 7.45
CA TYR A 66 1.94 8.52 8.55
C TYR A 66 1.80 9.69 9.51
N ASP A 67 1.99 9.42 10.79
CA ASP A 67 2.18 10.44 11.80
C ASP A 67 3.17 9.92 12.85
N THR A 68 3.75 10.83 13.61
CA THR A 68 4.42 10.53 14.87
C THR A 68 3.38 10.34 15.97
N PHE A 69 3.68 9.48 16.94
CA PHE A 69 2.99 9.47 18.23
C PHE A 69 3.22 10.82 18.94
N PRO A 70 2.41 11.18 19.96
CA PRO A 70 2.64 12.39 20.74
C PRO A 70 4.06 12.46 21.32
N GLU A 71 4.53 13.68 21.54
CA GLU A 71 5.77 13.91 22.27
C GLU A 71 5.68 13.30 23.67
N ASN A 72 6.73 12.62 24.12
CA ASN A 72 6.78 11.84 25.36
C ASN A 72 5.82 10.62 25.42
N PHE A 73 5.41 10.06 24.28
CA PHE A 73 4.72 8.76 24.28
C PHE A 73 5.60 7.66 24.90
N PHE A 74 5.02 6.89 25.81
CA PHE A 74 5.77 5.99 26.67
C PHE A 74 5.99 4.63 25.98
N TRP A 75 7.20 4.37 25.51
CA TRP A 75 7.56 3.14 24.81
C TRP A 75 8.21 2.12 25.74
N GLY A 76 7.69 0.89 25.76
CA GLY A 76 8.22 -0.15 26.63
C GLY A 76 8.14 -1.56 26.06
N VAL A 77 8.62 -2.51 26.84
CA VAL A 77 8.67 -3.94 26.52
C VAL A 77 8.44 -4.77 27.78
N GLY A 78 7.85 -5.95 27.64
CA GLY A 78 7.35 -6.73 28.78
C GLY A 78 7.88 -8.16 28.92
N THR A 79 7.91 -8.67 30.16
CA THR A 79 8.11 -10.08 30.51
C THR A 79 7.29 -10.50 31.74
N GLY A 80 6.93 -11.79 31.83
CA GLY A 80 6.46 -12.43 33.06
C GLY A 80 7.57 -13.26 33.71
N ALA A 81 7.74 -13.17 35.02
CA ALA A 81 8.82 -13.83 35.77
C ALA A 81 8.91 -15.32 35.48
N PHE A 82 7.78 -16.03 35.58
CA PHE A 82 7.73 -17.48 35.34
C PHE A 82 8.09 -17.87 33.90
N GLN A 83 7.93 -16.97 32.94
CA GLN A 83 8.28 -17.22 31.54
C GLN A 83 9.79 -17.13 31.29
N VAL A 84 10.52 -16.26 32.00
CA VAL A 84 11.90 -15.88 31.65
C VAL A 84 12.95 -16.09 32.75
N GLU A 85 12.60 -16.13 34.04
CA GLU A 85 13.61 -16.20 35.10
C GLU A 85 14.35 -17.55 35.15
N GLY A 86 13.62 -18.64 34.98
CA GLY A 86 14.11 -19.99 35.29
C GLY A 86 14.51 -20.13 36.76
N SER A 87 15.53 -20.93 37.03
CA SER A 87 16.09 -21.16 38.37
C SER A 87 15.02 -21.50 39.43
N SER A 88 14.12 -22.44 39.10
CA SER A 88 12.86 -22.66 39.83
C SER A 88 13.00 -23.18 41.27
N LYS A 89 14.17 -23.72 41.64
CA LYS A 89 14.50 -24.25 42.98
C LYS A 89 15.82 -23.70 43.54
N ASN A 90 16.41 -22.68 42.91
CA ASN A 90 17.70 -22.12 43.35
C ASN A 90 17.47 -21.12 44.49
N ASP A 91 18.51 -20.92 45.30
CA ASP A 91 18.65 -19.80 46.22
C ASP A 91 17.41 -19.55 47.09
N GLY A 92 16.84 -20.62 47.64
CA GLY A 92 15.71 -20.57 48.58
C GLY A 92 14.33 -20.33 47.95
N LYS A 93 14.19 -20.20 46.62
CA LYS A 93 12.87 -20.04 45.97
C LYS A 93 11.94 -21.22 46.29
N GLY A 94 10.71 -20.91 46.71
CA GLY A 94 9.62 -21.88 46.86
C GLY A 94 8.98 -22.30 45.52
N PRO A 95 8.29 -23.45 45.47
CA PRO A 95 7.55 -23.86 44.28
C PRO A 95 6.30 -22.97 44.07
N SER A 96 6.00 -22.64 42.82
CA SER A 96 4.71 -22.04 42.43
C SER A 96 3.67 -23.10 42.06
N ILE A 97 2.41 -22.70 41.91
CA ILE A 97 1.36 -23.55 41.33
C ILE A 97 1.72 -24.03 39.92
N TRP A 98 2.45 -23.22 39.14
CA TRP A 98 2.92 -23.60 37.81
C TRP A 98 4.08 -24.59 37.86
N ASP A 99 4.98 -24.49 38.84
CA ASP A 99 6.03 -25.51 39.07
C ASP A 99 5.37 -26.88 39.28
N ARG A 100 4.30 -26.98 40.09
CA ARG A 100 3.53 -28.24 40.24
C ARG A 100 2.78 -28.61 38.95
N PHE A 101 2.14 -27.66 38.28
CA PHE A 101 1.32 -27.91 37.08
C PHE A 101 2.15 -28.47 35.92
N ILE A 102 3.35 -27.94 35.66
CA ILE A 102 4.26 -28.48 34.62
C ILE A 102 4.53 -29.96 34.85
N HIS A 103 4.94 -30.34 36.06
CA HIS A 103 5.30 -31.73 36.40
C HIS A 103 4.11 -32.71 36.33
N THR A 104 2.88 -32.22 36.42
CA THR A 104 1.66 -33.05 36.54
C THR A 104 0.80 -33.09 35.29
N HIS A 105 0.76 -32.01 34.52
CA HIS A 105 -0.17 -31.85 33.39
C HIS A 105 0.52 -31.71 32.03
N LEU A 106 1.75 -31.15 31.96
CA LEU A 106 2.46 -30.98 30.70
C LEU A 106 3.32 -32.19 30.36
N LYS A 107 3.22 -32.65 29.10
CA LYS A 107 4.03 -33.76 28.59
C LYS A 107 5.28 -33.22 27.91
N ASN A 108 6.41 -33.91 28.07
CA ASN A 108 7.71 -33.62 27.46
C ASN A 108 8.42 -32.34 27.95
N VAL A 109 7.93 -31.65 28.99
CA VAL A 109 8.62 -30.51 29.61
C VAL A 109 8.58 -30.69 31.13
N ASN A 110 9.76 -30.82 31.76
CA ASN A 110 9.87 -31.10 33.18
C ASN A 110 10.12 -29.84 34.04
N SER A 111 10.54 -28.72 33.44
CA SER A 111 10.78 -27.44 34.13
C SER A 111 10.90 -26.28 33.15
N THR A 112 10.80 -25.05 33.65
CA THR A 112 11.14 -23.82 32.91
C THR A 112 12.65 -23.54 32.83
N ASN A 113 13.46 -24.29 33.57
CA ASN A 113 14.92 -24.14 33.60
C ASN A 113 15.53 -24.52 32.25
N GLY A 114 16.41 -23.68 31.71
CA GLY A 114 17.16 -23.99 30.50
C GLY A 114 16.62 -23.39 29.20
N CYS A 115 15.85 -22.30 29.25
CA CYS A 115 15.74 -21.44 28.06
C CYS A 115 16.25 -20.02 28.32
N SER A 116 15.45 -19.13 28.91
CA SER A 116 15.82 -17.72 29.06
C SER A 116 16.81 -17.52 30.22
N ASP A 117 16.58 -18.17 31.37
CA ASP A 117 17.45 -18.16 32.55
C ASP A 117 17.85 -16.73 33.02
N SER A 118 16.91 -15.78 32.96
CA SER A 118 17.13 -14.35 33.26
C SER A 118 17.61 -14.10 34.68
N TYR A 119 17.26 -14.96 35.64
CA TYR A 119 17.72 -14.87 37.03
C TYR A 119 19.25 -14.87 37.15
N ILE A 120 19.96 -15.58 36.26
CA ILE A 120 21.42 -15.65 36.21
C ILE A 120 22.04 -14.81 35.07
N PHE A 121 21.23 -14.30 34.15
CA PHE A 121 21.68 -13.56 32.96
C PHE A 121 21.14 -12.12 32.88
N LEU A 122 20.92 -11.48 34.03
CA LEU A 122 20.42 -10.09 34.16
C LEU A 122 21.10 -9.10 33.20
N GLU A 123 22.44 -9.08 33.13
CA GLU A 123 23.19 -8.18 32.23
C GLU A 123 22.88 -8.39 30.73
N LYS A 124 22.45 -9.59 30.33
CA LYS A 124 22.06 -9.86 28.93
C LYS A 124 20.70 -9.28 28.60
N ASP A 125 19.78 -9.27 29.57
CA ASP A 125 18.47 -8.64 29.42
C ASP A 125 18.57 -7.12 29.48
N LEU A 126 19.43 -6.58 30.36
CA LEU A 126 19.78 -5.17 30.38
C LEU A 126 20.40 -4.72 29.04
N SER A 127 21.35 -5.50 28.49
CA SER A 127 21.93 -5.25 27.16
C SER A 127 20.89 -5.30 26.02
N ALA A 128 19.85 -6.14 26.18
CA ALA A 128 18.74 -6.24 25.23
C ALA A 128 17.80 -5.01 25.31
N LEU A 129 17.57 -4.49 26.51
CA LEU A 129 16.85 -3.23 26.74
C LEU A 129 17.63 -2.03 26.17
N ASP A 130 18.93 -1.94 26.46
CA ASP A 130 19.85 -0.93 25.91
C ASP A 130 19.89 -0.98 24.37
N PHE A 131 19.81 -2.18 23.79
CA PHE A 131 19.73 -2.33 22.34
C PHE A 131 18.40 -1.78 21.78
N ILE A 132 17.25 -2.03 22.40
CA ILE A 132 15.98 -1.48 21.89
C ILE A 132 15.88 0.04 22.12
N GLY A 133 16.35 0.52 23.28
CA GLY A 133 16.23 1.92 23.69
C GLY A 133 14.83 2.27 24.19
N VAL A 134 14.19 1.38 24.96
CA VAL A 134 12.88 1.62 25.58
C VAL A 134 12.94 2.70 26.68
N SER A 135 11.82 3.38 26.91
CA SER A 135 11.63 4.29 28.05
C SER A 135 11.21 3.58 29.33
N PHE A 136 10.59 2.40 29.22
CA PHE A 136 10.21 1.58 30.38
C PHE A 136 10.36 0.09 30.14
N TYR A 137 10.52 -0.66 31.23
CA TYR A 137 10.53 -2.12 31.22
C TYR A 137 9.47 -2.65 32.17
N GLN A 138 8.56 -3.47 31.64
CA GLN A 138 7.56 -4.16 32.43
C GLN A 138 8.04 -5.57 32.78
N PHE A 139 8.14 -5.87 34.07
CA PHE A 139 8.45 -7.20 34.57
C PHE A 139 7.55 -7.53 35.76
N SER A 140 7.49 -8.80 36.17
CA SER A 140 6.83 -9.19 37.41
C SER A 140 7.82 -9.64 38.47
N ILE A 141 7.47 -9.44 39.74
CA ILE A 141 8.15 -10.09 40.86
C ILE A 141 7.54 -11.48 41.02
N SER A 142 8.37 -12.51 41.07
CA SER A 142 7.91 -13.85 41.43
C SER A 142 7.71 -13.96 42.94
N TRP A 143 6.44 -13.98 43.36
CA TRP A 143 6.04 -14.08 44.76
C TRP A 143 6.76 -15.24 45.51
N PRO A 144 6.76 -16.49 45.03
CA PRO A 144 7.46 -17.58 45.71
C PRO A 144 8.99 -17.51 45.66
N ARG A 145 9.58 -16.59 44.87
CA ARG A 145 11.01 -16.29 44.97
C ARG A 145 11.30 -15.36 46.15
N LEU A 146 10.41 -14.42 46.45
CA LEU A 146 10.57 -13.45 47.54
C LEU A 146 10.08 -14.01 48.89
N PHE A 147 8.95 -14.72 48.90
CA PHE A 147 8.36 -15.38 50.07
C PHE A 147 8.02 -16.85 49.70
N PRO A 148 8.90 -17.83 50.02
CA PRO A 148 8.78 -19.21 49.54
C PRO A 148 7.50 -19.96 49.92
N ASP A 149 6.94 -19.66 51.09
CA ASP A 149 5.65 -20.12 51.61
C ASP A 149 4.48 -19.17 51.23
N GLY A 150 4.81 -17.97 50.77
CA GLY A 150 3.88 -16.91 50.40
C GLY A 150 3.50 -15.94 51.52
N THR A 151 3.82 -16.24 52.78
CA THR A 151 3.54 -15.33 53.90
C THR A 151 4.63 -14.28 54.03
N ALA A 152 4.28 -13.05 54.43
CA ALA A 152 5.21 -11.93 54.53
C ALA A 152 6.10 -11.97 55.80
N GLY A 153 6.60 -13.16 56.17
CA GLY A 153 7.39 -13.39 57.38
C GLY A 153 8.87 -13.02 57.21
N ALA A 154 9.64 -13.89 56.56
CA ALA A 154 11.07 -13.67 56.28
C ALA A 154 11.32 -13.67 54.76
N ALA A 155 11.64 -12.50 54.20
CA ALA A 155 11.94 -12.39 52.78
C ALA A 155 13.24 -13.11 52.42
N ASN A 156 13.23 -13.83 51.29
CA ASN A 156 14.41 -14.47 50.74
C ASN A 156 15.42 -13.41 50.26
N ALA A 157 16.56 -13.33 50.94
CA ALA A 157 17.62 -12.36 50.67
C ALA A 157 18.15 -12.41 49.22
N GLU A 158 18.25 -13.59 48.62
CA GLU A 158 18.76 -13.75 47.25
C GLU A 158 17.72 -13.40 46.18
N GLY A 159 16.45 -13.66 46.46
CA GLY A 159 15.34 -13.15 45.65
C GLY A 159 15.28 -11.62 45.69
N LEU A 160 15.39 -11.05 46.88
CA LEU A 160 15.44 -9.61 47.11
C LEU A 160 16.64 -8.94 46.42
N ARG A 161 17.83 -9.54 46.50
CA ARG A 161 19.06 -9.04 45.88
C ARG A 161 18.93 -8.93 44.36
N TYR A 162 18.30 -9.92 43.72
CA TYR A 162 18.04 -9.91 42.27
C TYR A 162 17.13 -8.74 41.84
N TYR A 163 15.98 -8.55 42.49
CA TYR A 163 15.07 -7.47 42.10
C TYR A 163 15.62 -6.08 42.41
N ASN A 164 16.37 -5.90 43.51
CA ASN A 164 17.10 -4.66 43.76
C ASN A 164 18.14 -4.38 42.66
N ALA A 165 18.98 -5.36 42.32
CA ALA A 165 19.98 -5.19 41.26
C ALA A 165 19.36 -4.86 39.90
N LEU A 166 18.22 -5.48 39.55
CA LEU A 166 17.45 -5.14 38.36
C LEU A 166 16.93 -3.69 38.41
N LEU A 167 16.26 -3.28 39.49
CA LEU A 167 15.72 -1.93 39.64
C LEU A 167 16.80 -0.85 39.61
N ASP A 168 17.91 -1.05 40.32
CA ASP A 168 19.04 -0.12 40.33
C ASP A 168 19.67 0.00 38.93
N ALA A 169 19.80 -1.11 38.22
CA ALA A 169 20.32 -1.14 36.86
C ALA A 169 19.40 -0.49 35.81
N LEU A 170 18.07 -0.53 36.01
CA LEU A 170 17.07 0.16 35.18
C LEU A 170 17.09 1.68 35.43
N VAL A 171 17.09 2.10 36.71
CA VAL A 171 17.14 3.51 37.11
C VAL A 171 18.44 4.16 36.61
N LEU A 172 19.58 3.48 36.72
CA LEU A 172 20.86 3.94 36.18
C LEU A 172 20.83 4.19 34.65
N ARG A 173 19.96 3.46 33.93
CA ARG A 173 19.75 3.60 32.48
C ARG A 173 18.65 4.59 32.10
N ASN A 174 17.98 5.20 33.09
CA ASN A 174 16.76 6.00 32.91
C ASN A 174 15.61 5.22 32.24
N ILE A 175 15.51 3.91 32.55
CA ILE A 175 14.39 3.06 32.14
C ILE A 175 13.43 2.96 33.33
N GLU A 176 12.21 3.47 33.18
CA GLU A 176 11.19 3.42 34.22
C GLU A 176 10.74 1.97 34.49
N PRO A 177 10.73 1.51 35.76
CA PRO A 177 10.18 0.20 36.10
C PRO A 177 8.65 0.21 36.13
N VAL A 178 8.02 -0.70 35.37
CA VAL A 178 6.59 -1.02 35.48
C VAL A 178 6.47 -2.40 36.15
N VAL A 179 6.23 -2.44 37.45
CA VAL A 179 6.32 -3.69 38.22
C VAL A 179 4.95 -4.33 38.40
N THR A 180 4.86 -5.60 37.99
CA THR A 180 3.68 -6.46 38.18
C THR A 180 3.86 -7.30 39.44
N LEU A 181 2.96 -7.19 40.42
CA LEU A 181 3.06 -7.94 41.68
C LEU A 181 2.71 -9.43 41.52
N TYR A 182 1.71 -9.75 40.69
CA TYR A 182 1.26 -11.13 40.46
C TYR A 182 1.10 -11.44 38.98
N HIS A 183 1.89 -12.39 38.48
CA HIS A 183 1.81 -12.91 37.11
C HIS A 183 1.63 -14.43 37.12
N TRP A 184 0.51 -14.85 37.72
CA TRP A 184 -0.03 -16.22 37.73
C TRP A 184 0.75 -17.24 38.56
N ASP A 185 1.87 -16.86 39.16
CA ASP A 185 2.84 -17.72 39.84
C ASP A 185 2.64 -17.79 41.35
N LEU A 186 1.39 -18.04 41.78
CA LEU A 186 1.03 -18.18 43.20
C LEU A 186 1.94 -19.20 43.93
N PRO A 187 2.45 -18.89 45.13
CA PRO A 187 3.15 -19.87 45.97
C PRO A 187 2.32 -21.12 46.21
N LEU A 188 2.93 -22.30 46.05
CA LEU A 188 2.23 -23.57 46.12
C LEU A 188 1.62 -23.83 47.50
N ALA A 189 2.30 -23.42 48.56
CA ALA A 189 1.81 -23.54 49.94
C ALA A 189 0.43 -22.88 50.12
N LEU A 190 0.23 -21.65 49.62
CA LEU A 190 -1.07 -20.97 49.66
C LEU A 190 -2.17 -21.71 48.89
N GLN A 191 -1.81 -22.43 47.82
CA GLN A 191 -2.75 -23.26 47.05
C GLN A 191 -3.11 -24.57 47.75
N GLU A 192 -2.19 -25.13 48.55
CA GLU A 192 -2.38 -26.40 49.27
C GLU A 192 -3.06 -26.20 50.64
N GLU A 193 -2.72 -25.13 51.37
CA GLU A 193 -3.26 -24.83 52.70
C GLU A 193 -4.65 -24.16 52.62
N TYR A 194 -4.80 -23.10 51.80
CA TYR A 194 -6.02 -22.30 51.74
C TYR A 194 -6.92 -22.64 50.54
N GLY A 195 -6.43 -23.43 49.58
CA GLY A 195 -7.11 -23.64 48.29
C GLY A 195 -6.87 -22.51 47.27
N GLY A 196 -5.89 -21.63 47.52
CA GLY A 196 -5.53 -20.53 46.63
C GLY A 196 -6.64 -19.48 46.53
N TRP A 197 -6.79 -18.86 45.36
CA TRP A 197 -7.71 -17.71 45.16
C TRP A 197 -9.19 -18.02 45.38
N LYS A 198 -9.56 -19.29 45.61
CA LYS A 198 -10.92 -19.66 46.05
C LYS A 198 -11.24 -19.16 47.47
N ASN A 199 -10.23 -18.88 48.28
CA ASN A 199 -10.35 -18.46 49.68
C ASN A 199 -10.02 -16.96 49.81
N ASP A 200 -10.88 -16.23 50.52
CA ASP A 200 -10.77 -14.77 50.70
C ASP A 200 -9.64 -14.37 51.66
N THR A 201 -9.12 -15.30 52.46
CA THR A 201 -7.90 -15.10 53.29
C THR A 201 -6.71 -14.60 52.46
N LEU A 202 -6.61 -15.00 51.18
CA LEU A 202 -5.55 -14.53 50.28
C LEU A 202 -5.61 -13.02 50.00
N ILE A 203 -6.75 -12.34 50.21
CA ILE A 203 -6.87 -10.89 50.07
C ILE A 203 -5.96 -10.17 51.08
N GLY A 204 -5.86 -10.70 52.31
CA GLY A 204 -4.92 -10.19 53.32
C GLY A 204 -3.48 -10.53 52.98
N ILE A 205 -3.20 -11.82 52.74
CA ILE A 205 -1.85 -12.33 52.47
C ILE A 205 -1.21 -11.65 51.24
N PHE A 206 -1.98 -11.42 50.16
CA PHE A 206 -1.51 -10.68 48.98
C PHE A 206 -1.26 -9.19 49.28
N ASN A 207 -2.07 -8.58 50.14
CA ASN A 207 -1.85 -7.21 50.57
C ASN A 207 -0.57 -7.04 51.40
N ASP A 208 -0.21 -8.03 52.23
CA ASP A 208 1.01 -7.98 53.03
C ASP A 208 2.26 -8.12 52.15
N TYR A 209 2.23 -9.04 51.18
CA TYR A 209 3.23 -9.14 50.11
C TYR A 209 3.37 -7.84 49.31
N ALA A 210 2.25 -7.22 48.90
CA ALA A 210 2.26 -5.94 48.20
C ALA A 210 2.85 -4.81 49.06
N THR A 211 2.50 -4.77 50.35
CA THR A 211 3.02 -3.80 51.32
C THR A 211 4.55 -3.87 51.40
N TYR A 212 5.11 -5.07 51.51
CA TYR A 212 6.56 -5.27 51.52
C TYR A 212 7.20 -4.79 50.21
N CYS A 213 6.59 -5.11 49.06
CA CYS A 213 7.09 -4.65 47.76
C CYS A 213 7.07 -3.12 47.62
N PHE A 214 6.01 -2.44 48.10
CA PHE A 214 5.94 -0.98 48.09
C PHE A 214 6.96 -0.34 49.03
N GLN A 215 7.17 -0.90 50.23
CA GLN A 215 8.20 -0.43 51.17
C GLN A 215 9.61 -0.56 50.59
N THR A 216 9.88 -1.66 49.90
CA THR A 216 11.24 -2.05 49.48
C THR A 216 11.65 -1.47 48.12
N PHE A 217 10.69 -1.30 47.20
CA PHE A 217 10.96 -0.95 45.80
C PHE A 217 10.25 0.33 45.32
N GLY A 218 9.24 0.84 46.04
CA GLY A 218 8.42 1.97 45.58
C GLY A 218 9.13 3.33 45.58
N ASP A 219 10.33 3.40 46.17
CA ASP A 219 11.25 4.53 45.99
C ASP A 219 11.64 4.70 44.52
N ARG A 220 11.93 3.58 43.83
CA ARG A 220 12.38 3.49 42.43
C ARG A 220 11.26 3.16 41.44
N VAL A 221 10.18 2.51 41.88
CA VAL A 221 9.04 2.12 41.01
C VAL A 221 7.95 3.19 41.01
N LYS A 222 7.58 3.71 39.83
CA LYS A 222 6.48 4.69 39.66
C LYS A 222 5.23 4.15 38.98
N TYR A 223 5.27 2.93 38.46
CA TYR A 223 4.13 2.27 37.84
C TYR A 223 3.97 0.85 38.38
N TRP A 224 2.83 0.58 39.00
CA TRP A 224 2.49 -0.70 39.61
C TRP A 224 1.29 -1.34 38.90
N ILE A 225 1.38 -2.65 38.68
CA ILE A 225 0.27 -3.51 38.27
C ILE A 225 0.07 -4.56 39.37
N THR A 226 -1.13 -4.68 39.92
CA THR A 226 -1.39 -5.71 40.95
C THR A 226 -1.38 -7.10 40.33
N ILE A 227 -2.30 -7.34 39.40
CA ILE A 227 -2.57 -8.65 38.81
C ILE A 227 -2.51 -8.50 37.29
N HIS A 228 -1.76 -9.38 36.64
CA HIS A 228 -1.79 -9.50 35.19
C HIS A 228 -2.94 -10.42 34.75
N ASN A 229 -3.85 -9.91 33.93
CA ASN A 229 -4.91 -10.63 33.22
C ASN A 229 -5.73 -11.59 34.11
N PRO A 230 -6.46 -11.07 35.12
CA PRO A 230 -7.17 -11.88 36.12
C PRO A 230 -8.24 -12.80 35.51
N TYR A 231 -8.77 -12.44 34.33
CA TYR A 231 -9.67 -13.27 33.55
C TYR A 231 -9.10 -14.67 33.30
N LEU A 232 -7.85 -14.77 32.83
CA LEU A 232 -7.23 -16.05 32.51
C LEU A 232 -6.88 -16.85 33.77
N VAL A 233 -6.54 -16.18 34.87
CA VAL A 233 -6.32 -16.83 36.19
C VAL A 233 -7.60 -17.54 36.66
N ALA A 234 -8.74 -16.85 36.60
CA ALA A 234 -10.02 -17.43 37.00
C ALA A 234 -10.54 -18.47 35.99
N TRP A 235 -10.59 -18.10 34.70
CA TRP A 235 -11.21 -18.91 33.65
C TRP A 235 -10.39 -20.16 33.28
N HIS A 236 -9.08 -20.01 33.04
CA HIS A 236 -8.23 -21.15 32.67
C HIS A 236 -7.69 -21.90 33.88
N GLY A 237 -7.57 -21.28 35.06
CA GLY A 237 -7.13 -21.94 36.29
C GLY A 237 -8.19 -22.84 36.93
N TYR A 238 -9.48 -22.45 36.87
CA TYR A 238 -10.58 -23.14 37.58
C TYR A 238 -11.80 -23.50 36.71
N GLY A 239 -11.88 -22.99 35.48
CA GLY A 239 -12.97 -23.27 34.54
C GLY A 239 -12.58 -24.37 33.55
N THR A 240 -11.58 -24.08 32.71
CA THR A 240 -11.11 -25.00 31.64
C THR A 240 -9.95 -25.90 32.05
N GLY A 241 -9.28 -25.62 33.17
CA GLY A 241 -8.09 -26.36 33.64
C GLY A 241 -6.86 -26.26 32.73
N THR A 242 -6.82 -25.30 31.80
CA THR A 242 -5.70 -25.13 30.85
C THR A 242 -4.46 -24.49 31.51
N HIS A 243 -4.68 -23.68 32.55
CA HIS A 243 -3.62 -23.04 33.34
C HIS A 243 -3.59 -23.64 34.74
N ALA A 244 -2.47 -23.43 35.45
CA ALA A 244 -2.41 -23.72 36.88
C ALA A 244 -3.52 -22.97 37.66
N PRO A 245 -4.16 -23.58 38.67
CA PRO A 245 -3.85 -24.89 39.27
C PRO A 245 -4.39 -26.12 38.51
N GLY A 246 -5.16 -25.96 37.43
CA GLY A 246 -5.68 -27.06 36.61
C GLY A 246 -7.05 -27.58 37.01
N GLU A 247 -7.84 -26.80 37.77
CA GLU A 247 -9.18 -27.21 38.19
C GLU A 247 -10.20 -27.04 37.06
N THR A 248 -11.17 -27.96 36.99
CA THR A 248 -12.22 -27.99 35.96
C THR A 248 -13.59 -28.22 36.57
N GLY A 249 -14.64 -27.65 35.99
CA GLY A 249 -16.03 -28.07 36.20
C GLY A 249 -16.81 -27.33 37.31
N SER A 250 -16.20 -26.42 38.06
CA SER A 250 -16.91 -25.57 39.03
C SER A 250 -16.97 -24.11 38.56
N LEU A 251 -18.06 -23.73 37.90
CA LEU A 251 -18.30 -22.33 37.51
C LEU A 251 -18.41 -21.40 38.75
N ALA A 252 -18.88 -21.91 39.89
CA ALA A 252 -18.89 -21.16 41.14
C ALA A 252 -17.47 -20.82 41.61
N ALA A 253 -16.51 -21.75 41.50
CA ALA A 253 -15.11 -21.49 41.82
C ALA A 253 -14.50 -20.41 40.90
N VAL A 254 -14.82 -20.43 39.60
CA VAL A 254 -14.38 -19.41 38.63
C VAL A 254 -14.81 -18.00 39.07
N TYR A 255 -16.08 -17.80 39.42
CA TYR A 255 -16.58 -16.49 39.81
C TYR A 255 -16.18 -16.08 41.23
N ALA A 256 -16.01 -17.03 42.15
CA ALA A 256 -15.42 -16.78 43.48
C ALA A 256 -13.96 -16.31 43.38
N VAL A 257 -13.15 -16.97 42.56
CA VAL A 257 -11.76 -16.59 42.28
C VAL A 257 -11.70 -15.19 41.66
N GLY A 258 -12.53 -14.89 40.66
CA GLY A 258 -12.61 -13.55 40.07
C GLY A 258 -12.97 -12.48 41.10
N HIS A 259 -13.94 -12.75 41.97
CA HIS A 259 -14.34 -11.84 43.05
C HIS A 259 -13.22 -11.57 44.06
N ASN A 260 -12.52 -12.61 44.49
CA ASN A 260 -11.39 -12.48 45.41
C ASN A 260 -10.21 -11.72 44.77
N LEU A 261 -9.93 -11.94 43.48
CA LEU A 261 -8.92 -11.17 42.73
C LEU A 261 -9.27 -9.68 42.64
N ILE A 262 -10.55 -9.32 42.42
CA ILE A 262 -11.02 -7.94 42.41
C ILE A 262 -10.87 -7.29 43.79
N LYS A 263 -11.30 -7.98 44.86
CA LYS A 263 -11.17 -7.49 46.25
C LYS A 263 -9.71 -7.36 46.68
N ALA A 264 -8.85 -8.30 46.29
CA ALA A 264 -7.41 -8.23 46.52
C ALA A 264 -6.76 -7.03 45.83
N HIS A 265 -7.11 -6.75 44.57
CA HIS A 265 -6.64 -5.55 43.86
C HIS A 265 -7.12 -4.26 44.54
N SER A 266 -8.42 -4.16 44.87
CA SER A 266 -8.99 -2.98 45.54
C SER A 266 -8.29 -2.68 46.87
N LYS A 267 -8.14 -3.70 47.73
CA LYS A 267 -7.44 -3.56 49.02
C LYS A 267 -6.00 -3.07 48.84
N VAL A 268 -5.27 -3.60 47.85
CA VAL A 268 -3.91 -3.19 47.53
C VAL A 268 -3.85 -1.77 46.97
N TRP A 269 -4.82 -1.34 46.14
CA TRP A 269 -4.90 0.04 45.67
C TRP A 269 -5.15 1.01 46.83
N HIS A 270 -6.09 0.72 47.75
CA HIS A 270 -6.34 1.58 48.91
C HIS A 270 -5.12 1.68 49.83
N ASN A 271 -4.46 0.55 50.09
CA ASN A 271 -3.21 0.51 50.83
C ASN A 271 -2.13 1.40 50.18
N TYR A 272 -1.90 1.22 48.87
CA TYR A 272 -0.96 2.06 48.11
C TYR A 272 -1.36 3.55 48.16
N ASN A 273 -2.64 3.85 47.94
CA ASN A 273 -3.17 5.20 47.87
C ASN A 273 -3.03 5.98 49.20
N VAL A 274 -3.31 5.32 50.33
CA VAL A 274 -3.24 5.93 51.66
C VAL A 274 -1.80 5.96 52.19
N ASN A 275 -1.10 4.83 52.13
CA ASN A 275 0.16 4.65 52.86
C ASN A 275 1.42 4.98 52.05
N PHE A 276 1.36 4.93 50.70
CA PHE A 276 2.56 4.98 49.85
C PHE A 276 2.56 6.12 48.82
N ARG A 277 1.43 6.38 48.17
CA ARG A 277 1.29 7.41 47.14
C ARG A 277 1.73 8.82 47.61
N PRO A 278 1.42 9.30 48.83
CA PRO A 278 1.78 10.66 49.25
C PRO A 278 3.28 10.97 49.15
N HIS A 279 4.14 9.98 49.43
CA HIS A 279 5.60 10.14 49.36
C HIS A 279 6.25 9.48 48.12
N GLN A 280 5.70 8.40 47.57
CA GLN A 280 6.29 7.71 46.39
C GLN A 280 5.84 8.30 45.05
N LYS A 281 4.65 8.93 45.01
CA LYS A 281 4.06 9.62 43.85
C LYS A 281 3.90 8.79 42.57
N GLY A 282 3.91 7.45 42.67
CA GLY A 282 3.63 6.55 41.56
C GLY A 282 2.12 6.29 41.34
N TRP A 283 1.84 5.50 40.31
CA TRP A 283 0.52 5.11 39.80
C TRP A 283 0.34 3.59 39.94
N LEU A 284 -0.87 3.12 40.21
CA LEU A 284 -1.23 1.72 40.36
C LEU A 284 -2.50 1.38 39.55
N SER A 285 -2.47 0.23 38.88
CA SER A 285 -3.57 -0.31 38.08
C SER A 285 -3.58 -1.85 38.11
N ILE A 286 -4.40 -2.46 37.26
CA ILE A 286 -4.54 -3.90 37.04
C ILE A 286 -4.58 -4.15 35.52
N THR A 287 -3.82 -5.12 35.00
CA THR A 287 -3.85 -5.39 33.55
C THR A 287 -5.05 -6.26 33.22
N LEU A 288 -6.00 -5.73 32.47
CA LEU A 288 -7.19 -6.44 32.01
C LEU A 288 -7.01 -6.87 30.54
N GLY A 289 -7.12 -8.17 30.27
CA GLY A 289 -6.98 -8.71 28.92
C GLY A 289 -8.33 -8.94 28.24
N SER A 290 -8.41 -8.72 26.92
CA SER A 290 -9.61 -9.03 26.14
C SER A 290 -9.30 -9.45 24.69
N HIS A 291 -10.28 -10.10 24.07
CA HIS A 291 -10.38 -10.26 22.62
C HIS A 291 -11.07 -9.05 21.99
N TRP A 292 -11.22 -9.05 20.67
CA TRP A 292 -12.24 -8.24 19.99
C TRP A 292 -13.15 -9.13 19.15
N ILE A 293 -14.37 -8.65 18.88
CA ILE A 293 -15.41 -9.42 18.22
C ILE A 293 -16.27 -8.54 17.30
N GLU A 294 -16.65 -9.10 16.15
CA GLU A 294 -17.44 -8.44 15.11
C GLU A 294 -18.70 -9.24 14.80
N PRO A 295 -19.84 -8.58 14.53
CA PRO A 295 -21.09 -9.25 14.21
C PRO A 295 -21.02 -9.92 12.84
N ASN A 296 -21.51 -11.16 12.73
CA ASN A 296 -21.52 -11.91 11.47
C ASN A 296 -22.26 -11.19 10.33
N ARG A 297 -23.25 -10.36 10.69
CA ARG A 297 -24.03 -9.52 9.78
C ARG A 297 -24.02 -8.10 10.35
N SER A 298 -23.35 -7.16 9.69
CA SER A 298 -23.03 -5.84 10.26
C SER A 298 -24.21 -4.96 10.64
N GLU A 299 -25.42 -5.27 10.18
CA GLU A 299 -26.65 -4.52 10.50
C GLU A 299 -27.61 -5.33 11.40
N ASN A 300 -27.23 -6.55 11.81
CA ASN A 300 -28.09 -7.39 12.62
C ASN A 300 -27.95 -7.06 14.12
N MET A 301 -28.97 -6.41 14.68
CA MET A 301 -28.99 -5.99 16.08
C MET A 301 -28.77 -7.15 17.08
N MET A 302 -29.23 -8.37 16.78
CA MET A 302 -29.02 -9.52 17.66
C MET A 302 -27.58 -10.02 17.65
N ASP A 303 -26.89 -9.93 16.51
CA ASP A 303 -25.46 -10.23 16.41
C ASP A 303 -24.63 -9.16 17.13
N ILE A 304 -25.03 -7.87 17.05
CA ILE A 304 -24.42 -6.78 17.83
C ILE A 304 -24.61 -6.96 19.34
N VAL A 305 -25.81 -7.32 19.82
CA VAL A 305 -26.06 -7.61 21.24
C VAL A 305 -25.20 -8.77 21.74
N LYS A 306 -25.00 -9.81 20.93
CA LYS A 306 -24.09 -10.93 21.26
C LYS A 306 -22.61 -10.50 21.29
N CYS A 307 -22.21 -9.52 20.48
CA CYS A 307 -20.87 -8.93 20.55
C CYS A 307 -20.67 -8.19 21.87
N GLN A 308 -21.62 -7.34 22.27
CA GLN A 308 -21.60 -6.68 23.59
C GLN A 308 -21.51 -7.70 24.72
N GLN A 309 -22.38 -8.71 24.73
CA GLN A 309 -22.39 -9.77 25.75
C GLN A 309 -21.06 -10.54 25.82
N SER A 310 -20.39 -10.75 24.67
CA SER A 310 -19.06 -11.36 24.62
C SER A 310 -17.99 -10.49 25.27
N MET A 311 -17.94 -9.19 24.93
CA MET A 311 -17.01 -8.22 25.52
C MET A 311 -17.24 -8.06 27.03
N VAL A 312 -18.51 -7.92 27.45
CA VAL A 312 -18.92 -7.83 28.86
C VAL A 312 -18.51 -9.08 29.64
N SER A 313 -18.67 -10.28 29.06
CA SER A 313 -18.33 -11.55 29.74
C SER A 313 -16.83 -11.80 29.98
N VAL A 314 -15.95 -10.99 29.36
CA VAL A 314 -14.49 -11.12 29.48
C VAL A 314 -13.90 -9.88 30.13
N LEU A 315 -14.04 -8.72 29.47
CA LEU A 315 -13.46 -7.46 29.94
C LEU A 315 -14.35 -6.83 31.01
N GLY A 316 -15.66 -6.72 30.74
CA GLY A 316 -16.63 -6.09 31.64
C GLY A 316 -16.72 -6.77 33.02
N TRP A 317 -16.48 -8.07 33.12
CA TRP A 317 -16.43 -8.82 34.38
C TRP A 317 -15.49 -8.18 35.41
N PHE A 318 -14.30 -7.74 34.98
CA PHE A 318 -13.31 -7.09 35.87
C PHE A 318 -13.31 -5.57 35.73
N ALA A 319 -13.52 -5.05 34.52
CA ALA A 319 -13.47 -3.62 34.26
C ALA A 319 -14.67 -2.85 34.83
N HIS A 320 -15.88 -3.43 34.86
CA HIS A 320 -17.06 -2.73 35.36
C HIS A 320 -17.04 -2.50 36.88
N PRO A 321 -16.63 -3.45 37.74
CA PRO A 321 -16.40 -3.17 39.15
C PRO A 321 -15.32 -2.10 39.38
N ILE A 322 -14.22 -2.13 38.61
CA ILE A 322 -13.00 -1.34 38.91
C ILE A 322 -13.04 0.06 38.30
N HIS A 323 -13.51 0.18 37.06
CA HIS A 323 -13.57 1.43 36.29
C HIS A 323 -15.00 1.97 36.08
N GLY A 324 -16.03 1.17 36.39
CA GLY A 324 -17.44 1.54 36.29
C GLY A 324 -18.05 1.92 37.64
N ASP A 325 -19.18 1.29 37.99
CA ASP A 325 -20.01 1.68 39.15
C ASP A 325 -19.63 1.02 40.49
N GLY A 326 -18.78 -0.02 40.46
CA GLY A 326 -18.39 -0.81 41.64
C GLY A 326 -18.99 -2.22 41.70
N ASP A 327 -19.95 -2.54 40.84
CA ASP A 327 -20.65 -3.83 40.81
C ASP A 327 -20.31 -4.63 39.55
N TYR A 328 -20.79 -5.86 39.45
CA TYR A 328 -20.71 -6.64 38.21
C TYR A 328 -21.71 -6.14 37.16
N PRO A 329 -21.43 -6.33 35.85
CA PRO A 329 -22.34 -5.97 34.77
C PRO A 329 -23.73 -6.59 34.93
N GLU A 330 -24.78 -5.81 34.66
CA GLU A 330 -26.18 -6.23 34.79
C GLU A 330 -26.52 -7.53 34.04
N GLU A 331 -25.95 -7.73 32.84
CA GLU A 331 -26.15 -8.95 32.06
C GLU A 331 -25.54 -10.18 32.74
N MET A 332 -24.41 -10.03 33.44
CA MET A 332 -23.78 -11.10 34.21
C MET A 332 -24.60 -11.42 35.46
N LYS A 333 -25.00 -10.40 36.23
CA LYS A 333 -25.83 -10.59 37.44
C LYS A 333 -27.14 -11.32 37.14
N LYS A 334 -27.82 -10.96 36.04
CA LYS A 334 -29.06 -11.64 35.60
C LYS A 334 -28.85 -13.08 35.15
N LYS A 335 -27.73 -13.38 34.47
CA LYS A 335 -27.45 -14.71 33.92
C LYS A 335 -26.83 -15.68 34.93
N LEU A 336 -26.11 -15.17 35.93
CA LEU A 336 -25.24 -15.93 36.82
C LEU A 336 -25.65 -15.82 38.31
N LEU A 337 -26.87 -15.35 38.59
CA LEU A 337 -27.37 -14.99 39.93
C LEU A 337 -27.14 -16.07 41.01
N SER A 338 -27.12 -17.35 40.64
CA SER A 338 -26.92 -18.48 41.56
C SER A 338 -25.45 -18.83 41.86
N ILE A 339 -24.49 -18.25 41.14
CA ILE A 339 -23.06 -18.61 41.22
C ILE A 339 -22.09 -17.42 41.24
N LEU A 340 -22.55 -16.21 40.90
CA LEU A 340 -21.78 -14.98 40.95
C LEU A 340 -21.88 -14.38 42.37
N PRO A 341 -20.77 -14.19 43.10
CA PRO A 341 -20.79 -13.52 44.40
C PRO A 341 -21.37 -12.10 44.30
N LEU A 342 -21.97 -11.61 45.37
CA LEU A 342 -22.56 -10.27 45.45
C LEU A 342 -21.61 -9.33 46.19
N PHE A 343 -21.34 -8.15 45.63
CA PHE A 343 -20.73 -7.06 46.38
C PHE A 343 -21.78 -6.38 47.27
N SER A 344 -21.43 -6.12 48.52
CA SER A 344 -22.18 -5.19 49.38
C SER A 344 -21.99 -3.74 48.89
N GLU A 345 -22.90 -2.83 49.25
CA GLU A 345 -22.81 -1.41 48.86
C GLU A 345 -21.53 -0.71 49.36
N ALA A 346 -20.97 -1.19 50.48
CA ALA A 346 -19.67 -0.75 50.97
C ALA A 346 -18.54 -1.21 50.03
N GLU A 347 -18.50 -2.49 49.66
CA GLU A 347 -17.50 -3.03 48.74
C GLU A 347 -17.60 -2.42 47.33
N LYS A 348 -18.81 -2.15 46.81
CA LYS A 348 -18.97 -1.42 45.53
C LYS A 348 -18.31 -0.05 45.59
N SER A 349 -18.54 0.66 46.69
CA SER A 349 -17.94 1.98 46.93
C SER A 349 -16.42 1.93 47.12
N GLU A 350 -15.90 0.79 47.61
CA GLU A 350 -14.46 0.54 47.79
C GLU A 350 -13.77 0.08 46.50
N VAL A 351 -14.40 -0.75 45.66
CA VAL A 351 -13.80 -1.30 44.44
C VAL A 351 -13.78 -0.29 43.27
N ARG A 352 -14.80 0.56 43.14
CA ARG A 352 -14.85 1.54 42.05
C ARG A 352 -13.71 2.57 42.14
N GLY A 353 -13.13 2.90 40.99
CA GLY A 353 -12.05 3.89 40.89
C GLY A 353 -10.69 3.41 41.42
N THR A 354 -10.50 2.12 41.66
CA THR A 354 -9.25 1.55 42.21
C THR A 354 -8.13 1.34 41.17
N ALA A 355 -8.09 2.18 40.13
CA ALA A 355 -7.05 2.15 39.12
C ALA A 355 -6.81 3.55 38.55
N ASP A 356 -5.56 4.02 38.60
CA ASP A 356 -5.21 5.40 38.22
C ASP A 356 -5.11 5.61 36.69
N PHE A 357 -5.12 4.50 35.96
CA PHE A 357 -5.15 4.39 34.51
C PHE A 357 -5.70 3.01 34.13
N PHE A 358 -6.16 2.83 32.89
CA PHE A 358 -6.62 1.54 32.37
C PHE A 358 -5.44 0.79 31.74
N ALA A 359 -5.00 -0.32 32.35
CA ALA A 359 -3.94 -1.15 31.77
C ALA A 359 -4.55 -2.29 30.94
N PHE A 360 -4.31 -2.29 29.63
CA PHE A 360 -4.94 -3.22 28.68
C PHE A 360 -3.96 -4.26 28.11
N SER A 361 -4.37 -5.53 28.13
CA SER A 361 -3.69 -6.62 27.41
C SER A 361 -4.49 -7.02 26.17
N PHE A 362 -3.79 -7.07 25.03
CA PHE A 362 -4.32 -7.51 23.74
C PHE A 362 -3.28 -8.38 23.04
N GLY A 363 -3.15 -9.62 23.51
CA GLY A 363 -2.19 -10.61 23.03
C GLY A 363 -2.83 -11.99 22.79
N PRO A 364 -2.09 -12.95 22.21
CA PRO A 364 -2.61 -14.26 21.81
C PRO A 364 -3.28 -15.05 22.94
N ASN A 365 -2.89 -14.81 24.19
CA ASN A 365 -3.47 -15.38 25.40
C ASN A 365 -4.99 -15.15 25.54
N ASN A 366 -5.55 -14.10 24.91
CA ASN A 366 -7.00 -13.82 24.89
C ASN A 366 -7.70 -14.37 23.63
N PHE A 367 -6.97 -14.97 22.69
CA PHE A 367 -7.48 -15.48 21.41
C PHE A 367 -7.34 -17.00 21.25
N LYS A 368 -6.43 -17.61 22.02
CA LYS A 368 -6.10 -19.03 21.98
C LYS A 368 -5.98 -19.57 23.42
N PRO A 369 -6.39 -20.84 23.67
CA PRO A 369 -7.10 -21.76 22.77
C PRO A 369 -8.55 -21.33 22.40
N LEU A 370 -9.24 -22.13 21.58
CA LEU A 370 -10.58 -21.81 21.06
C LEU A 370 -11.67 -21.62 22.13
N ASN A 371 -11.47 -22.19 23.32
CA ASN A 371 -12.34 -22.10 24.50
C ASN A 371 -11.96 -20.98 25.48
N THR A 372 -10.99 -20.11 25.13
CA THR A 372 -10.63 -18.94 25.94
C THR A 372 -11.76 -17.91 26.04
N VAL A 373 -12.61 -17.76 25.01
CA VAL A 373 -13.65 -16.72 25.00
C VAL A 373 -15.01 -17.22 24.54
N ALA A 374 -16.08 -16.73 25.18
CA ALA A 374 -17.45 -17.01 24.78
C ALA A 374 -17.84 -16.17 23.55
N LYS A 375 -17.57 -16.71 22.35
CA LYS A 375 -17.82 -16.00 21.06
C LYS A 375 -19.30 -15.74 20.74
N MET A 376 -20.23 -16.43 21.40
CA MET A 376 -21.68 -16.32 21.16
C MET A 376 -22.11 -16.46 19.69
N GLY A 377 -21.34 -17.24 18.92
CA GLY A 377 -21.54 -17.47 17.49
C GLY A 377 -21.08 -16.35 16.55
N GLN A 378 -20.36 -15.34 17.06
CA GLN A 378 -19.84 -14.19 16.30
C GLN A 378 -18.36 -14.37 15.92
N ASN A 379 -17.83 -13.46 15.08
CA ASN A 379 -16.48 -13.54 14.53
C ASN A 379 -15.47 -12.82 15.43
N VAL A 380 -14.41 -13.54 15.84
CA VAL A 380 -13.30 -12.93 16.58
C VAL A 380 -12.40 -12.15 15.63
N SER A 381 -12.00 -10.94 16.02
CA SER A 381 -11.23 -9.99 15.22
C SER A 381 -10.01 -9.46 15.98
N LEU A 382 -9.00 -8.98 15.24
CA LEU A 382 -7.76 -8.40 15.77
C LEU A 382 -7.75 -6.87 15.66
N ASN A 383 -8.94 -6.25 15.70
CA ASN A 383 -9.13 -4.81 15.61
C ASN A 383 -8.97 -4.15 17.00
N LEU A 384 -7.72 -3.89 17.36
CA LEU A 384 -7.29 -3.14 18.54
C LEU A 384 -7.91 -1.72 18.56
N ARG A 385 -8.09 -1.05 17.42
CA ARG A 385 -8.72 0.29 17.36
C ARG A 385 -10.15 0.25 17.88
N GLU A 386 -10.96 -0.71 17.46
CA GLU A 386 -12.37 -0.80 17.86
C GLU A 386 -12.55 -1.19 19.33
N VAL A 387 -11.72 -2.10 19.88
CA VAL A 387 -11.78 -2.39 21.33
C VAL A 387 -11.30 -1.22 22.19
N LEU A 388 -10.34 -0.40 21.73
CA LEU A 388 -9.98 0.85 22.40
C LEU A 388 -11.17 1.84 22.40
N ASN A 389 -11.92 1.94 21.30
CA ASN A 389 -13.15 2.75 21.25
C ASN A 389 -14.22 2.21 22.21
N TRP A 390 -14.35 0.88 22.32
CA TRP A 390 -15.27 0.25 23.27
C TRP A 390 -14.90 0.59 24.72
N ILE A 391 -13.61 0.51 25.08
CA ILE A 391 -13.08 0.93 26.39
C ILE A 391 -13.36 2.42 26.65
N LYS A 392 -13.15 3.30 25.64
CA LYS A 392 -13.45 4.74 25.75
C LYS A 392 -14.92 5.00 26.07
N LEU A 393 -15.84 4.28 25.43
CA LEU A 393 -17.28 4.52 25.60
C LEU A 393 -17.84 3.91 26.89
N GLU A 394 -17.41 2.71 27.28
CA GLU A 394 -17.91 2.04 28.50
C GLU A 394 -17.33 2.65 29.79
N TYR A 395 -16.11 3.19 29.77
CA TYR A 395 -15.36 3.60 30.97
C TYR A 395 -14.94 5.08 30.96
N ASP A 396 -15.70 5.94 30.28
CA ASP A 396 -15.58 7.41 30.30
C ASP A 396 -14.20 7.96 29.86
N ASN A 397 -13.72 7.49 28.71
CA ASN A 397 -12.46 7.90 28.06
C ASN A 397 -11.22 7.89 28.99
N PRO A 398 -10.88 6.75 29.62
CA PRO A 398 -9.78 6.68 30.57
C PRO A 398 -8.42 6.83 29.88
N ARG A 399 -7.38 7.18 30.65
CA ARG A 399 -5.99 7.08 30.19
C ARG A 399 -5.61 5.61 30.04
N ILE A 400 -5.16 5.18 28.85
CA ILE A 400 -4.87 3.77 28.55
C ILE A 400 -3.36 3.54 28.44
N LEU A 401 -2.85 2.56 29.18
CA LEU A 401 -1.57 1.91 28.93
C LEU A 401 -1.82 0.57 28.24
N ILE A 402 -1.25 0.34 27.06
CA ILE A 402 -1.26 -0.98 26.45
C ILE A 402 -0.14 -1.79 27.12
N ALA A 403 -0.48 -2.51 28.19
CA ALA A 403 0.44 -3.23 29.07
C ALA A 403 0.91 -4.58 28.49
N GLU A 404 0.23 -5.09 27.47
CA GLU A 404 0.70 -6.23 26.67
C GLU A 404 0.13 -6.13 25.25
N ASN A 405 0.98 -6.02 24.23
CA ASN A 405 0.56 -6.27 22.86
C ASN A 405 1.67 -6.92 22.03
N GLY A 406 1.27 -7.87 21.19
CA GLY A 406 2.16 -8.64 20.35
C GLY A 406 1.45 -9.86 19.76
N TRP A 407 2.22 -10.72 19.10
CA TRP A 407 1.74 -12.02 18.62
C TRP A 407 2.79 -13.09 18.89
N PHE A 408 2.63 -14.28 18.33
CA PHE A 408 3.60 -15.37 18.41
C PHE A 408 4.02 -15.84 17.03
N THR A 409 5.18 -16.50 16.96
CA THR A 409 5.63 -17.31 15.82
C THR A 409 5.79 -18.76 16.26
N ASP A 410 5.83 -19.69 15.31
CA ASP A 410 6.22 -21.07 15.62
C ASP A 410 7.69 -21.14 16.06
N SER A 411 8.01 -22.09 16.93
CA SER A 411 9.35 -22.25 17.54
C SER A 411 10.51 -22.48 16.57
N HIS A 412 10.23 -22.89 15.33
CA HIS A 412 11.24 -23.03 14.27
C HIS A 412 11.71 -21.69 13.68
N VAL A 413 10.92 -20.62 13.85
CA VAL A 413 11.29 -19.25 13.47
C VAL A 413 12.31 -18.73 14.50
N LYS A 414 13.52 -18.41 14.02
CA LYS A 414 14.60 -17.89 14.87
C LYS A 414 14.61 -16.37 14.91
N THR A 415 15.27 -15.72 13.95
CA THR A 415 15.46 -14.26 13.90
C THR A 415 14.75 -13.57 12.72
N GLU A 416 14.31 -14.33 11.71
CA GLU A 416 13.58 -13.81 10.55
C GLU A 416 12.06 -13.84 10.78
N ASP A 417 11.61 -13.15 11.82
CA ASP A 417 10.23 -13.11 12.30
C ASP A 417 9.37 -12.07 11.57
N THR A 418 9.33 -12.14 10.24
CA THR A 418 8.59 -11.22 9.37
C THR A 418 7.13 -11.03 9.81
N THR A 419 6.43 -12.10 10.22
CA THR A 419 5.05 -12.01 10.70
C THR A 419 4.90 -11.15 11.96
N ALA A 420 5.85 -11.19 12.89
CA ALA A 420 5.84 -10.35 14.08
C ALA A 420 5.96 -8.85 13.73
N ILE A 421 6.80 -8.49 12.76
CA ILE A 421 6.87 -7.11 12.23
C ILE A 421 5.51 -6.66 11.68
N TYR A 422 4.85 -7.49 10.86
CA TYR A 422 3.57 -7.12 10.25
C TYR A 422 2.42 -7.04 11.27
N MET A 423 2.44 -7.87 12.31
CA MET A 423 1.49 -7.77 13.43
C MET A 423 1.73 -6.50 14.26
N MET A 424 2.98 -6.19 14.61
CA MET A 424 3.33 -4.96 15.31
C MET A 424 2.98 -3.71 14.48
N LYS A 425 3.25 -3.72 13.17
CA LYS A 425 2.79 -2.70 12.21
C LYS A 425 1.28 -2.47 12.30
N ASN A 426 0.48 -3.54 12.36
CA ASN A 426 -0.97 -3.46 12.44
C ASN A 426 -1.41 -2.75 13.72
N PHE A 427 -0.95 -3.27 14.86
CA PHE A 427 -1.39 -2.79 16.16
C PHE A 427 -0.95 -1.34 16.39
N LEU A 428 0.30 -0.98 16.09
CA LEU A 428 0.77 0.40 16.21
C LEU A 428 -0.03 1.37 15.32
N ASN A 429 -0.39 0.97 14.10
CA ASN A 429 -1.17 1.82 13.20
C ASN A 429 -2.60 2.02 13.72
N GLN A 430 -3.20 0.97 14.28
CA GLN A 430 -4.53 1.03 14.90
C GLN A 430 -4.54 1.87 16.19
N VAL A 431 -3.49 1.78 17.02
CA VAL A 431 -3.33 2.65 18.21
C VAL A 431 -3.17 4.11 17.79
N LEU A 432 -2.33 4.39 16.79
CA LEU A 432 -2.10 5.75 16.33
C LEU A 432 -3.36 6.37 15.72
N GLN A 433 -4.15 5.58 14.97
CA GLN A 433 -5.48 5.99 14.50
C GLN A 433 -6.46 6.25 15.65
N ALA A 434 -6.50 5.38 16.68
CA ALA A 434 -7.32 5.58 17.86
C ALA A 434 -6.99 6.90 18.58
N MET A 435 -5.71 7.26 18.66
CA MET A 435 -5.27 8.52 19.26
C MET A 435 -5.59 9.75 18.40
N ARG A 436 -5.39 9.65 17.07
CA ARG A 436 -5.49 10.81 16.15
C ARG A 436 -6.89 11.08 15.59
N LEU A 437 -7.71 10.03 15.42
CA LEU A 437 -9.04 10.13 14.80
C LEU A 437 -10.17 9.92 15.80
N ASP A 438 -9.95 9.06 16.80
CA ASP A 438 -10.97 8.71 17.79
C ASP A 438 -10.75 9.39 19.16
N GLU A 439 -9.72 10.24 19.28
CA GLU A 439 -9.36 10.99 20.49
C GLU A 439 -9.27 10.13 21.76
N ILE A 440 -8.62 8.95 21.65
CA ILE A 440 -8.42 8.02 22.77
C ILE A 440 -7.10 8.32 23.48
N GLN A 441 -7.14 8.40 24.80
CA GLN A 441 -6.00 8.79 25.64
C GLN A 441 -5.00 7.64 25.89
N VAL A 442 -4.54 6.97 24.84
CA VAL A 442 -3.43 6.01 24.96
C VAL A 442 -2.13 6.78 25.22
N PHE A 443 -1.43 6.48 26.32
CA PHE A 443 -0.20 7.19 26.69
C PHE A 443 1.07 6.33 26.60
N GLY A 444 0.93 5.01 26.45
CA GLY A 444 2.07 4.12 26.29
C GLY A 444 1.75 2.75 25.70
N TYR A 445 2.79 2.06 25.24
CA TYR A 445 2.71 0.77 24.55
C TYR A 445 3.83 -0.17 24.99
N THR A 446 3.44 -1.38 25.42
CA THR A 446 4.34 -2.47 25.83
C THR A 446 4.37 -3.54 24.76
N ALA A 447 5.47 -3.64 24.01
CA ALA A 447 5.70 -4.77 23.12
C ALA A 447 5.92 -6.05 23.94
N TRP A 448 5.25 -7.15 23.58
CA TRP A 448 5.37 -8.42 24.29
C TRP A 448 5.88 -9.56 23.41
N SER A 449 6.95 -10.27 23.76
CA SER A 449 7.83 -10.15 24.95
C SER A 449 9.21 -9.58 24.62
N LEU A 450 10.01 -9.19 25.63
CA LEU A 450 11.43 -8.83 25.41
C LEU A 450 12.19 -9.99 24.76
N LEU A 451 12.14 -11.17 25.36
CA LEU A 451 12.86 -12.37 24.92
C LEU A 451 11.95 -13.59 24.87
N ASP A 452 12.36 -14.59 24.08
CA ASP A 452 11.71 -15.89 24.06
C ASP A 452 11.82 -16.57 25.43
N GLY A 453 10.73 -17.22 25.85
CA GLY A 453 10.65 -17.93 27.13
C GLY A 453 9.64 -19.06 27.12
N PHE A 454 9.13 -19.42 28.29
CA PHE A 454 8.11 -20.44 28.48
C PHE A 454 6.70 -19.84 28.31
N GLU A 455 6.00 -20.25 27.25
CA GLU A 455 4.67 -19.74 26.85
C GLU A 455 3.54 -20.60 27.42
N TRP A 456 3.52 -20.78 28.74
CA TRP A 456 2.42 -21.41 29.48
C TRP A 456 2.11 -22.84 28.98
N GLN A 457 0.87 -23.16 28.61
CA GLN A 457 0.51 -24.48 28.06
C GLN A 457 1.17 -24.79 26.70
N ASP A 458 1.57 -23.77 25.93
CA ASP A 458 2.27 -23.94 24.65
C ASP A 458 3.78 -24.23 24.88
N ALA A 459 4.27 -24.04 26.12
CA ALA A 459 5.64 -24.24 26.57
C ALA A 459 6.68 -23.58 25.64
N TYR A 460 7.45 -24.37 24.88
CA TYR A 460 8.46 -23.88 23.93
C TYR A 460 8.08 -24.12 22.46
N THR A 461 6.82 -24.45 22.18
CA THR A 461 6.35 -24.74 20.81
C THR A 461 6.11 -23.45 20.00
N THR A 462 5.85 -22.33 20.67
CA THR A 462 5.70 -20.99 20.13
C THR A 462 6.78 -20.05 20.69
N ARG A 463 6.93 -18.86 20.10
CA ARG A 463 7.92 -17.83 20.46
C ARG A 463 7.29 -16.45 20.37
N ARG A 464 7.46 -15.61 21.40
CA ARG A 464 6.92 -14.23 21.46
C ARG A 464 7.99 -13.14 21.59
N GLY A 465 9.25 -13.50 21.83
CA GLY A 465 10.31 -12.54 22.12
C GLY A 465 10.72 -11.69 20.93
N LEU A 466 11.07 -10.42 21.17
CA LEU A 466 11.84 -9.59 20.24
C LEU A 466 13.30 -10.08 20.11
N PHE A 467 13.82 -10.74 21.15
CA PHE A 467 15.11 -11.43 21.14
C PHE A 467 14.92 -12.96 21.10
N TYR A 468 15.60 -13.60 20.15
CA TYR A 468 15.69 -15.05 20.04
C TYR A 468 16.63 -15.59 21.11
N VAL A 469 16.21 -16.66 21.77
CA VAL A 469 17.03 -17.44 22.69
C VAL A 469 17.07 -18.91 22.22
N ASP A 470 18.27 -19.45 22.05
CA ASP A 470 18.47 -20.88 21.83
C ASP A 470 18.45 -21.63 23.16
N CYS A 471 17.33 -22.30 23.44
CA CYS A 471 17.18 -23.11 24.65
C CYS A 471 18.18 -24.28 24.72
N ASN A 472 18.88 -24.66 23.65
CA ASN A 472 19.90 -25.72 23.68
C ASN A 472 21.32 -25.19 23.98
N SER A 473 21.56 -23.89 23.81
CA SER A 473 22.83 -23.24 24.16
C SER A 473 23.04 -23.24 25.67
N LYS A 474 24.29 -23.19 26.15
CA LYS A 474 24.59 -22.87 27.57
C LYS A 474 24.65 -21.36 27.82
N GLN A 475 24.93 -20.58 26.78
CA GLN A 475 25.17 -19.14 26.86
C GLN A 475 23.88 -18.33 26.84
N LYS A 476 22.79 -18.87 26.27
CA LYS A 476 21.46 -18.22 26.18
C LYS A 476 21.52 -16.77 25.65
N GLU A 477 22.33 -16.53 24.61
CA GLU A 477 22.47 -15.17 24.08
C GLU A 477 21.13 -14.61 23.59
N ARG A 478 20.89 -13.33 23.88
CA ARG A 478 19.73 -12.58 23.42
C ARG A 478 20.05 -12.06 22.02
N ILE A 479 19.70 -12.84 20.99
CA ILE A 479 19.99 -12.50 19.60
C ILE A 479 18.82 -11.66 19.05
N PRO A 480 19.02 -10.39 18.64
CA PRO A 480 17.91 -9.55 18.17
C PRO A 480 17.26 -10.15 16.93
N LYS A 481 15.93 -10.29 16.97
CA LYS A 481 15.15 -10.67 15.80
C LYS A 481 14.88 -9.44 14.92
N SER A 482 14.28 -9.68 13.76
CA SER A 482 13.88 -8.61 12.83
C SER A 482 12.87 -7.66 13.49
N SER A 483 11.99 -8.18 14.35
CA SER A 483 11.08 -7.38 15.19
C SER A 483 11.79 -6.46 16.18
N ALA A 484 12.89 -6.88 16.84
CA ALA A 484 13.69 -6.00 17.70
C ALA A 484 14.30 -4.83 16.91
N HIS A 485 14.86 -5.09 15.73
CA HIS A 485 15.37 -4.04 14.85
C HIS A 485 14.26 -3.08 14.40
N TYR A 486 13.07 -3.61 14.09
CA TYR A 486 11.90 -2.81 13.75
C TYR A 486 11.42 -1.93 14.92
N TYR A 487 11.29 -2.50 16.12
CA TYR A 487 10.78 -1.78 17.28
C TYR A 487 11.76 -0.70 17.78
N LYS A 488 13.06 -1.00 17.84
CA LYS A 488 14.13 -0.01 18.04
C LYS A 488 13.99 1.18 17.08
N GLN A 489 13.66 0.90 15.83
CA GLN A 489 13.49 1.91 14.79
C GLN A 489 12.20 2.72 14.97
N ILE A 490 11.10 2.12 15.43
CA ILE A 490 9.87 2.84 15.80
C ILE A 490 10.12 3.82 16.95
N ILE A 491 10.76 3.36 18.03
CA ILE A 491 10.98 4.20 19.22
C ILE A 491 11.87 5.41 18.86
N ARG A 492 12.96 5.18 18.13
CA ARG A 492 13.89 6.27 17.72
C ARG A 492 13.25 7.32 16.80
N GLU A 493 12.20 6.97 16.06
CA GLU A 493 11.48 7.91 15.18
C GLU A 493 10.09 8.28 15.74
N ASN A 494 9.81 7.90 17.00
CA ASN A 494 8.52 8.06 17.70
C ASN A 494 7.29 7.71 16.84
N GLY A 495 7.39 6.65 16.03
CA GLY A 495 6.38 6.29 15.03
C GLY A 495 6.95 5.67 13.77
N PHE A 496 6.17 5.72 12.69
CA PHE A 496 6.52 5.08 11.42
C PHE A 496 7.56 5.89 10.62
N THR A 497 8.46 5.20 9.94
CA THR A 497 9.66 5.81 9.36
C THR A 497 9.38 6.67 8.13
N PHE A 498 9.91 7.90 8.12
CA PHE A 498 9.81 8.84 6.99
C PHE A 498 10.95 8.71 5.96
N LYS A 499 11.94 7.82 6.18
CA LYS A 499 13.23 7.80 5.47
C LYS A 499 13.16 7.79 3.93
N GLU A 500 12.21 7.08 3.33
CA GLU A 500 12.06 7.04 1.86
C GLU A 500 11.27 8.24 1.31
N SER A 501 10.56 8.98 2.15
CA SER A 501 9.77 10.17 1.78
C SER A 501 10.61 11.43 1.84
N THR A 502 11.35 11.72 0.76
CA THR A 502 12.06 13.00 0.64
C THR A 502 11.08 14.18 0.50
N PRO A 503 11.39 15.38 1.04
CA PRO A 503 10.56 16.57 0.88
C PRO A 503 10.21 16.85 -0.59
N ASP A 504 9.06 17.50 -0.81
CA ASP A 504 8.61 17.90 -2.15
C ASP A 504 9.62 18.86 -2.80
N VAL A 505 9.90 18.66 -4.09
CA VAL A 505 10.84 19.51 -4.84
C VAL A 505 10.09 20.59 -5.60
N GLN A 506 10.68 21.77 -5.68
CA GLN A 506 10.23 22.86 -6.53
C GLN A 506 10.98 22.80 -7.87
N GLY A 507 10.26 22.83 -8.98
CA GLY A 507 10.83 22.81 -10.32
C GLY A 507 9.85 22.38 -11.41
N GLN A 508 10.35 22.34 -12.65
CA GLN A 508 9.56 22.04 -13.85
C GLN A 508 10.22 20.95 -14.70
N PHE A 509 9.38 20.18 -15.40
CA PHE A 509 9.79 19.31 -16.49
C PHE A 509 10.16 20.11 -17.75
N PRO A 510 10.84 19.51 -18.74
CA PRO A 510 11.11 20.15 -20.04
C PRO A 510 9.84 20.65 -20.74
N CYS A 511 9.93 21.74 -21.51
CA CYS A 511 8.78 22.25 -22.27
C CYS A 511 8.29 21.30 -23.40
N ASP A 512 9.10 20.32 -23.81
CA ASP A 512 8.74 19.27 -24.76
C ASP A 512 8.21 17.98 -24.10
N PHE A 513 8.01 17.97 -22.77
CA PHE A 513 7.56 16.80 -22.02
C PHE A 513 6.15 16.34 -22.42
N SER A 514 6.01 15.05 -22.73
CA SER A 514 4.75 14.42 -23.14
C SER A 514 3.81 14.20 -21.95
N TRP A 515 2.98 15.19 -21.65
CA TRP A 515 1.84 15.07 -20.74
C TRP A 515 0.69 14.29 -21.39
N GLY A 516 0.46 13.07 -20.92
CA GLY A 516 -0.45 12.11 -21.55
C GLY A 516 -1.64 11.68 -20.70
N ILE A 517 -2.65 11.14 -21.38
CA ILE A 517 -3.69 10.29 -20.79
C ILE A 517 -3.75 8.98 -21.58
N THR A 518 -3.91 7.86 -20.88
CA THR A 518 -4.00 6.52 -21.48
C THR A 518 -5.44 6.03 -21.49
N GLU A 519 -5.82 5.43 -22.60
CA GLU A 519 -6.96 4.55 -22.76
C GLU A 519 -6.48 3.18 -23.27
N SER A 520 -7.29 2.15 -23.03
CA SER A 520 -7.06 0.76 -23.38
C SER A 520 -7.47 0.47 -24.83
N VAL A 521 -8.09 -0.68 -25.12
CA VAL A 521 -8.52 -1.05 -26.47
C VAL A 521 -9.77 -0.25 -26.86
N LEU A 522 -9.63 0.61 -27.87
CA LEU A 522 -10.78 1.25 -28.51
C LEU A 522 -11.41 0.27 -29.48
N LYS A 523 -12.64 -0.18 -29.20
CA LYS A 523 -13.43 -0.99 -30.14
C LYS A 523 -13.98 -0.07 -31.25
N PRO A 524 -13.74 -0.38 -32.54
CA PRO A 524 -14.14 0.50 -33.64
C PRO A 524 -15.63 0.36 -33.94
N GLU A 525 -16.27 1.47 -34.29
CA GLU A 525 -17.65 1.46 -34.80
C GLU A 525 -17.67 0.95 -36.25
N ALA A 526 -18.55 -0.01 -36.56
CA ALA A 526 -18.63 -0.64 -37.90
C ALA A 526 -19.12 0.33 -39.00
N ALA A 527 -19.89 1.35 -38.61
CA ALA A 527 -20.38 2.44 -39.44
C ALA A 527 -20.49 3.71 -38.59
N ALA A 528 -20.69 4.87 -39.22
CA ALA A 528 -20.99 6.10 -38.50
C ALA A 528 -22.29 5.94 -37.71
N SER A 529 -22.23 6.09 -36.39
CA SER A 529 -23.37 5.89 -35.48
C SER A 529 -24.25 7.13 -35.28
N SER A 530 -23.86 8.27 -35.84
CA SER A 530 -24.71 9.47 -35.85
C SER A 530 -25.98 9.23 -36.70
N PRO A 531 -27.19 9.56 -36.21
CA PRO A 531 -28.42 9.52 -37.00
C PRO A 531 -28.50 10.64 -38.05
N GLN A 532 -27.49 11.53 -38.11
CA GLN A 532 -27.44 12.62 -39.07
C GLN A 532 -26.87 12.13 -40.40
N PHE A 533 -27.56 12.46 -41.50
CA PHE A 533 -27.16 12.10 -42.87
C PHE A 533 -27.12 10.59 -43.17
N SER A 534 -27.69 9.74 -42.31
CA SER A 534 -27.79 8.29 -42.50
C SER A 534 -29.04 7.85 -43.26
N ASP A 535 -30.14 8.60 -43.14
CA ASP A 535 -31.41 8.28 -43.80
C ASP A 535 -31.44 8.84 -45.24
N PRO A 536 -31.58 7.99 -46.28
CA PRO A 536 -31.66 8.43 -47.66
C PRO A 536 -33.08 8.77 -48.11
N HIS A 537 -34.12 8.58 -47.30
CA HIS A 537 -35.50 8.77 -47.76
C HIS A 537 -35.94 10.24 -47.71
N LEU A 538 -36.77 10.64 -48.67
CA LEU A 538 -37.42 11.95 -48.66
C LEU A 538 -38.72 11.89 -47.85
N TYR A 539 -38.98 12.91 -47.05
CA TYR A 539 -40.21 13.04 -46.26
C TYR A 539 -40.90 14.37 -46.56
N VAL A 540 -42.23 14.35 -46.68
CA VAL A 540 -43.08 15.55 -46.65
C VAL A 540 -43.48 15.79 -45.20
N TRP A 541 -43.11 16.96 -44.67
CA TRP A 541 -43.48 17.37 -43.32
C TRP A 541 -44.79 18.16 -43.32
N ASN A 542 -45.79 17.66 -42.60
CA ASN A 542 -47.06 18.37 -42.41
C ASN A 542 -46.93 19.45 -41.32
N ALA A 543 -46.15 20.51 -41.61
CA ALA A 543 -45.77 21.53 -40.63
C ALA A 543 -46.95 22.31 -40.02
N THR A 544 -48.05 22.49 -40.77
CA THR A 544 -49.24 23.23 -40.35
C THR A 544 -50.36 22.35 -39.78
N GLY A 545 -50.37 21.04 -40.07
CA GLY A 545 -51.35 20.08 -39.58
C GLY A 545 -50.84 19.23 -38.42
N ASN A 546 -50.87 17.91 -38.59
CA ASN A 546 -50.56 16.92 -37.55
C ASN A 546 -49.05 16.84 -37.17
N ARG A 547 -48.18 17.64 -37.80
CA ARG A 547 -46.72 17.69 -37.60
C ARG A 547 -45.97 16.38 -37.90
N LEU A 548 -46.61 15.40 -38.55
CA LEU A 548 -45.98 14.13 -38.92
C LEU A 548 -45.14 14.26 -40.20
N LEU A 549 -44.16 13.34 -40.32
CA LEU A 549 -43.33 13.13 -41.49
C LEU A 549 -43.88 11.97 -42.31
N HIS A 550 -44.35 12.25 -43.53
CA HIS A 550 -44.83 11.24 -44.46
C HIS A 550 -43.74 10.91 -45.48
N ARG A 551 -43.29 9.65 -45.52
CA ARG A 551 -42.26 9.20 -46.46
C ARG A 551 -42.78 9.24 -47.90
N VAL A 552 -41.98 9.75 -48.82
CA VAL A 552 -42.25 9.68 -50.26
C VAL A 552 -41.75 8.33 -50.76
N GLU A 553 -42.66 7.45 -51.18
CA GLU A 553 -42.27 6.14 -51.69
C GLU A 553 -41.55 6.24 -53.05
N GLY A 554 -40.62 5.31 -53.28
CA GLY A 554 -39.77 5.26 -54.48
C GLY A 554 -38.61 6.28 -54.54
N VAL A 555 -38.62 7.35 -53.73
CA VAL A 555 -37.58 8.40 -53.78
C VAL A 555 -36.45 8.13 -52.76
N ARG A 556 -35.20 8.09 -53.26
CA ARG A 556 -33.98 8.07 -52.43
C ARG A 556 -33.03 9.19 -52.83
N LEU A 557 -32.58 9.94 -51.83
CA LEU A 557 -31.59 11.00 -51.94
C LEU A 557 -30.17 10.45 -51.78
N LYS A 558 -29.20 11.14 -52.40
CA LYS A 558 -27.77 10.85 -52.22
C LYS A 558 -27.26 11.50 -50.94
N THR A 559 -26.95 10.70 -49.93
CA THR A 559 -26.34 11.18 -48.69
C THR A 559 -24.86 11.54 -48.89
N ARG A 560 -24.33 12.44 -48.05
CA ARG A 560 -22.90 12.77 -48.07
C ARG A 560 -22.06 11.60 -47.55
N PRO A 561 -20.79 11.43 -47.98
CA PRO A 561 -19.88 10.50 -47.34
C PRO A 561 -19.77 10.77 -45.83
N PRO A 562 -19.66 9.73 -44.98
CA PRO A 562 -19.42 9.92 -43.55
C PRO A 562 -18.12 10.67 -43.28
N GLN A 563 -18.07 11.39 -42.18
CA GLN A 563 -16.91 12.13 -41.66
C GLN A 563 -16.53 11.59 -40.28
N CYS A 564 -15.33 11.94 -39.80
CA CYS A 564 -14.82 11.45 -38.52
C CYS A 564 -15.69 11.86 -37.31
N THR A 565 -16.41 12.96 -37.40
CA THR A 565 -17.36 13.45 -36.40
C THR A 565 -18.70 12.70 -36.37
N ASP A 566 -18.98 11.88 -37.39
CA ASP A 566 -20.23 11.10 -37.46
C ASP A 566 -20.14 9.80 -36.63
N PHE A 567 -18.97 9.48 -36.07
CA PHE A 567 -18.77 8.43 -35.07
C PHE A 567 -18.97 9.00 -33.66
N VAL A 568 -20.02 8.58 -32.95
CA VAL A 568 -20.42 9.17 -31.65
C VAL A 568 -19.39 8.92 -30.55
N SER A 569 -18.70 7.78 -30.54
CA SER A 569 -17.62 7.52 -29.58
C SER A 569 -16.42 8.44 -29.79
N ILE A 570 -16.07 8.79 -31.03
CA ILE A 570 -14.98 9.74 -31.33
C ILE A 570 -15.36 11.12 -30.80
N LYS A 571 -16.59 11.59 -31.09
CA LYS A 571 -17.09 12.87 -30.57
C LYS A 571 -16.99 12.95 -29.04
N LYS A 572 -17.45 11.92 -28.32
CA LYS A 572 -17.36 11.86 -26.84
C LYS A 572 -15.92 11.84 -26.34
N GLN A 573 -15.01 11.10 -27.00
CA GLN A 573 -13.58 11.10 -26.65
C GLN A 573 -12.96 12.49 -26.81
N LEU A 574 -13.26 13.19 -27.92
CA LEU A 574 -12.79 14.56 -28.16
C LEU A 574 -13.36 15.56 -27.13
N GLU A 575 -14.63 15.43 -26.75
CA GLU A 575 -15.25 16.26 -25.69
C GLU A 575 -14.59 16.07 -24.32
N MET A 576 -14.15 14.85 -23.98
CA MET A 576 -13.39 14.57 -22.77
C MET A 576 -11.96 15.10 -22.85
N LEU A 577 -11.25 14.81 -23.95
CA LEU A 577 -9.88 15.27 -24.18
C LEU A 577 -9.79 16.79 -24.20
N ALA A 578 -10.77 17.50 -24.77
CA ALA A 578 -10.83 18.96 -24.78
C ALA A 578 -11.03 19.60 -23.39
N ARG A 579 -11.48 18.84 -22.38
CA ARG A 579 -11.52 19.27 -20.97
C ARG A 579 -10.19 19.04 -20.25
N MET A 580 -9.22 18.39 -20.88
CA MET A 580 -7.89 18.12 -20.35
C MET A 580 -6.84 18.95 -21.11
N LYS A 581 -5.75 19.34 -20.43
CA LYS A 581 -4.61 20.06 -21.03
C LYS A 581 -3.54 19.13 -21.60
N VAL A 582 -3.85 17.84 -21.78
CA VAL A 582 -2.88 16.83 -22.25
C VAL A 582 -2.34 17.17 -23.64
N THR A 583 -1.05 16.89 -23.87
CA THR A 583 -0.41 17.04 -25.17
C THR A 583 -0.40 15.72 -25.96
N HIS A 584 -0.62 14.59 -25.29
CA HIS A 584 -0.59 13.26 -25.89
C HIS A 584 -1.79 12.40 -25.46
N TYR A 585 -2.26 11.53 -26.35
CA TYR A 585 -3.30 10.53 -26.07
C TYR A 585 -2.78 9.16 -26.46
N ARG A 586 -2.70 8.25 -25.48
CA ARG A 586 -2.33 6.85 -25.72
C ARG A 586 -3.59 6.00 -25.81
N PHE A 587 -3.71 5.20 -26.86
CA PHE A 587 -4.81 4.23 -27.02
C PHE A 587 -4.33 2.96 -27.73
N ALA A 588 -5.11 1.88 -27.63
CA ALA A 588 -4.80 0.62 -28.29
C ALA A 588 -5.78 0.26 -29.42
N LEU A 589 -5.22 -0.39 -30.45
CA LEU A 589 -5.95 -1.00 -31.54
C LEU A 589 -6.47 -2.39 -31.12
N ASP A 590 -7.52 -2.86 -31.80
CA ASP A 590 -8.04 -4.22 -31.65
C ASP A 590 -7.63 -5.05 -32.88
N TRP A 591 -6.57 -5.85 -32.77
CA TRP A 591 -6.03 -6.64 -33.90
C TRP A 591 -7.11 -7.53 -34.54
N ALA A 592 -7.93 -8.21 -33.72
CA ALA A 592 -9.06 -9.01 -34.19
C ALA A 592 -10.10 -8.22 -35.01
N SER A 593 -10.33 -6.94 -34.70
CA SER A 593 -11.22 -6.07 -35.51
C SER A 593 -10.59 -5.60 -36.81
N VAL A 594 -9.26 -5.44 -36.87
CA VAL A 594 -8.55 -4.97 -38.07
C VAL A 594 -8.33 -6.11 -39.07
N LEU A 595 -7.89 -7.29 -38.60
CA LEU A 595 -7.65 -8.49 -39.41
C LEU A 595 -8.43 -9.69 -38.82
N PRO A 596 -9.74 -9.84 -39.08
CA PRO A 596 -10.54 -10.92 -38.53
C PRO A 596 -10.04 -12.33 -38.91
N ALA A 597 -9.49 -12.47 -40.13
CA ALA A 597 -8.89 -13.71 -40.63
C ALA A 597 -7.49 -14.01 -40.05
N GLY A 598 -6.87 -13.05 -39.35
CA GLY A 598 -5.49 -13.16 -38.84
C GLY A 598 -4.39 -12.83 -39.86
N ASP A 599 -4.73 -12.71 -41.15
CA ASP A 599 -3.82 -12.36 -42.23
C ASP A 599 -4.30 -11.13 -43.04
N LEU A 600 -3.59 -10.79 -44.12
CA LEU A 600 -3.90 -9.64 -44.98
C LEU A 600 -4.94 -9.94 -46.08
N SER A 601 -5.55 -11.13 -46.12
CA SER A 601 -6.59 -11.46 -47.12
C SER A 601 -7.85 -10.61 -46.92
N THR A 602 -8.22 -10.38 -45.66
CA THR A 602 -9.50 -9.79 -45.26
C THR A 602 -9.27 -8.62 -44.31
N VAL A 603 -8.87 -7.47 -44.87
CA VAL A 603 -8.57 -6.25 -44.12
C VAL A 603 -9.84 -5.43 -43.86
N ASN A 604 -10.18 -5.21 -42.59
CA ASN A 604 -11.28 -4.32 -42.21
C ASN A 604 -10.87 -2.84 -42.35
N ARG A 605 -11.13 -2.26 -43.53
CA ARG A 605 -10.84 -0.85 -43.82
C ARG A 605 -11.69 0.13 -42.99
N GLN A 606 -12.86 -0.25 -42.49
CA GLN A 606 -13.66 0.65 -41.62
C GLN A 606 -13.02 0.78 -40.23
N ALA A 607 -12.49 -0.31 -39.66
CA ALA A 607 -11.72 -0.24 -38.41
C ALA A 607 -10.48 0.67 -38.55
N LEU A 608 -9.70 0.49 -39.62
CA LEU A 608 -8.56 1.37 -39.91
C LEU A 608 -8.98 2.84 -40.07
N ARG A 609 -10.09 3.11 -40.75
CA ARG A 609 -10.65 4.45 -40.90
C ARG A 609 -11.06 5.06 -39.55
N TYR A 610 -11.70 4.29 -38.68
CA TYR A 610 -12.06 4.72 -37.33
C TYR A 610 -10.81 5.15 -36.54
N TYR A 611 -9.76 4.32 -36.51
CA TYR A 611 -8.52 4.66 -35.81
C TYR A 611 -7.78 5.84 -36.44
N ARG A 612 -7.80 5.96 -37.77
CA ARG A 612 -7.26 7.13 -38.48
C ARG A 612 -8.01 8.40 -38.10
N CYS A 613 -9.33 8.33 -37.98
CA CYS A 613 -10.16 9.43 -37.49
C CYS A 613 -9.83 9.82 -36.05
N VAL A 614 -9.71 8.86 -35.11
CA VAL A 614 -9.30 9.16 -33.72
C VAL A 614 -7.96 9.91 -33.69
N ALA A 615 -6.97 9.43 -34.44
CA ALA A 615 -5.66 10.07 -34.54
C ALA A 615 -5.73 11.47 -35.18
N SER A 616 -6.44 11.62 -36.31
CA SER A 616 -6.50 12.89 -37.04
C SER A 616 -7.31 13.97 -36.33
N GLU A 617 -8.41 13.62 -35.68
CA GLU A 617 -9.19 14.57 -34.89
C GLU A 617 -8.46 14.97 -33.59
N GLY A 618 -7.73 14.03 -32.95
CA GLY A 618 -6.84 14.35 -31.82
C GLY A 618 -5.77 15.38 -32.20
N LEU A 619 -5.15 15.23 -33.38
CA LEU A 619 -4.17 16.20 -33.89
C LEU A 619 -4.78 17.60 -34.14
N LYS A 620 -6.07 17.72 -34.49
CA LYS A 620 -6.74 19.03 -34.59
C LYS A 620 -6.85 19.73 -33.23
N LEU A 621 -6.98 18.97 -32.15
CA LEU A 621 -6.89 19.47 -30.76
C LEU A 621 -5.46 19.70 -30.29
N ARG A 622 -4.45 19.52 -31.16
CA ARG A 622 -3.00 19.53 -30.85
C ARG A 622 -2.56 18.40 -29.91
N ILE A 623 -3.30 17.29 -29.89
CA ILE A 623 -3.00 16.12 -29.07
C ILE A 623 -2.35 15.04 -29.96
N ALA A 624 -1.10 14.69 -29.66
CA ALA A 624 -0.34 13.70 -30.43
C ALA A 624 -0.74 12.26 -30.04
N PRO A 625 -1.03 11.37 -31.00
CA PRO A 625 -1.39 9.98 -30.71
C PRO A 625 -0.16 9.12 -30.43
N MET A 626 -0.20 8.35 -29.34
CA MET A 626 0.68 7.19 -29.09
C MET A 626 -0.16 5.91 -29.26
N VAL A 627 0.09 5.14 -30.32
CA VAL A 627 -0.77 3.99 -30.66
C VAL A 627 -0.14 2.68 -30.23
N THR A 628 -0.89 1.89 -29.48
CA THR A 628 -0.53 0.52 -29.09
C THR A 628 -1.13 -0.46 -30.11
N LEU A 629 -0.29 -1.26 -30.78
CA LEU A 629 -0.74 -2.24 -31.78
C LEU A 629 -1.45 -3.44 -31.13
N TYR A 630 -0.89 -3.98 -30.04
CA TYR A 630 -1.44 -5.14 -29.35
C TYR A 630 -1.52 -4.91 -27.84
N TYR A 631 -2.73 -5.02 -27.29
CA TYR A 631 -3.02 -4.85 -25.87
C TYR A 631 -3.76 -6.10 -25.36
N PRO A 632 -3.03 -7.09 -24.81
CA PRO A 632 -3.64 -8.25 -24.17
C PRO A 632 -4.32 -7.86 -22.85
N THR A 633 -5.37 -8.61 -22.48
CA THR A 633 -5.98 -8.56 -21.14
C THR A 633 -6.37 -9.96 -20.70
N LEU A 634 -6.51 -10.19 -19.38
CA LEU A 634 -7.00 -11.47 -18.83
C LEU A 634 -8.36 -11.89 -19.40
N ALA A 635 -9.27 -10.94 -19.61
CA ALA A 635 -10.61 -11.20 -20.14
C ALA A 635 -10.64 -11.37 -21.68
N HIS A 636 -9.65 -10.85 -22.39
CA HIS A 636 -9.62 -10.84 -23.86
C HIS A 636 -8.17 -10.78 -24.36
N LEU A 637 -7.67 -11.91 -24.88
CA LEU A 637 -6.29 -12.03 -25.35
C LEU A 637 -5.98 -11.16 -26.58
N GLY A 638 -6.98 -10.69 -27.33
CA GLY A 638 -6.78 -9.72 -28.43
C GLY A 638 -6.31 -10.32 -29.77
N LEU A 639 -6.10 -11.64 -29.83
CA LEU A 639 -5.75 -12.32 -31.08
C LEU A 639 -6.97 -12.55 -31.98
N PRO A 640 -6.85 -12.41 -33.30
CA PRO A 640 -7.80 -12.95 -34.27
C PRO A 640 -8.09 -14.43 -34.03
N ALA A 641 -9.35 -14.85 -34.18
CA ALA A 641 -9.80 -16.21 -33.83
C ALA A 641 -9.00 -17.34 -34.51
N PRO A 642 -8.61 -17.26 -35.80
CA PRO A 642 -7.77 -18.29 -36.42
C PRO A 642 -6.38 -18.44 -35.77
N LEU A 643 -5.76 -17.34 -35.35
CA LEU A 643 -4.47 -17.37 -34.65
C LEU A 643 -4.62 -17.91 -33.23
N LEU A 644 -5.72 -17.57 -32.55
CA LEU A 644 -6.05 -18.10 -31.23
C LEU A 644 -6.23 -19.62 -31.26
N HIS A 645 -7.02 -20.14 -32.20
CA HIS A 645 -7.24 -21.58 -32.38
C HIS A 645 -5.97 -22.29 -32.86
N GLY A 646 -5.11 -21.62 -33.63
CA GLY A 646 -3.79 -22.11 -34.06
C GLY A 646 -2.71 -22.18 -32.96
N GLY A 647 -3.08 -22.05 -31.68
CA GLY A 647 -2.16 -22.12 -30.53
C GLY A 647 -1.71 -20.75 -29.98
N GLY A 648 -2.17 -19.64 -30.56
CA GLY A 648 -1.86 -18.29 -30.13
C GLY A 648 -0.35 -18.03 -30.07
N TRP A 649 0.13 -17.45 -28.96
CA TRP A 649 1.54 -17.12 -28.77
C TRP A 649 2.46 -18.33 -28.55
N LEU A 650 1.96 -19.56 -28.38
CA LEU A 650 2.81 -20.76 -28.39
C LEU A 650 3.25 -21.14 -29.81
N ASN A 651 2.53 -20.67 -30.84
CA ASN A 651 2.85 -20.89 -32.25
C ASN A 651 3.73 -19.75 -32.80
N PRO A 652 4.95 -20.02 -33.29
CA PRO A 652 5.85 -18.98 -33.81
C PRO A 652 5.30 -18.25 -35.04
N SER A 653 4.38 -18.86 -35.81
CA SER A 653 3.74 -18.22 -36.97
C SER A 653 2.94 -16.96 -36.58
N THR A 654 2.44 -16.90 -35.34
CA THR A 654 1.75 -15.71 -34.80
C THR A 654 2.65 -14.47 -34.79
N ALA A 655 3.98 -14.64 -34.63
CA ALA A 655 4.93 -13.53 -34.71
C ALA A 655 5.07 -12.95 -36.13
N GLN A 656 4.99 -13.79 -37.17
CA GLN A 656 4.98 -13.32 -38.57
C GLN A 656 3.64 -12.68 -38.94
N ALA A 657 2.53 -13.21 -38.45
CA ALA A 657 1.21 -12.57 -38.60
C ALA A 657 1.19 -11.18 -37.92
N PHE A 658 1.75 -11.06 -36.71
CA PHE A 658 1.89 -9.78 -36.01
C PHE A 658 2.77 -8.78 -36.79
N ARG A 659 3.88 -9.23 -37.37
CA ARG A 659 4.72 -8.40 -38.26
C ARG A 659 3.93 -7.87 -39.46
N ALA A 660 3.11 -8.70 -40.11
CA ALA A 660 2.28 -8.29 -41.24
C ALA A 660 1.20 -7.28 -40.83
N TYR A 661 0.56 -7.51 -39.69
CA TYR A 661 -0.38 -6.59 -39.05
C TYR A 661 0.26 -5.23 -38.72
N ALA A 662 1.43 -5.23 -38.08
CA ALA A 662 2.19 -4.02 -37.76
C ALA A 662 2.52 -3.21 -39.03
N GLY A 663 3.00 -3.85 -40.08
CA GLY A 663 3.27 -3.21 -41.37
C GLY A 663 2.05 -2.55 -42.01
N LEU A 664 0.88 -3.18 -41.90
CA LEU A 664 -0.39 -2.57 -42.31
C LEU A 664 -0.69 -1.32 -41.47
N CYS A 665 -0.65 -1.40 -40.14
CA CYS A 665 -0.89 -0.24 -39.28
C CYS A 665 0.09 0.91 -39.53
N PHE A 666 1.39 0.63 -39.68
CA PHE A 666 2.39 1.64 -40.00
C PHE A 666 2.10 2.32 -41.35
N ARG A 667 1.67 1.57 -42.38
CA ARG A 667 1.31 2.13 -43.68
C ARG A 667 0.07 3.04 -43.63
N GLU A 668 -0.98 2.62 -42.95
CA GLU A 668 -2.30 3.28 -43.00
C GLU A 668 -2.46 4.43 -41.97
N LEU A 669 -1.56 4.51 -40.96
CA LEU A 669 -1.65 5.46 -39.84
C LEU A 669 -0.35 6.22 -39.54
N GLY A 670 0.82 5.75 -39.99
CA GLY A 670 2.12 6.30 -39.56
C GLY A 670 2.52 7.66 -40.16
N ASP A 671 1.72 8.19 -41.09
CA ASP A 671 1.79 9.60 -41.48
C ASP A 671 1.31 10.52 -40.34
N VAL A 672 0.26 10.13 -39.61
CA VAL A 672 -0.31 10.86 -38.46
C VAL A 672 0.19 10.38 -37.09
N VAL A 673 0.61 9.12 -36.95
CA VAL A 673 1.13 8.55 -35.69
C VAL A 673 2.67 8.56 -35.66
N LYS A 674 3.24 9.14 -34.60
CA LYS A 674 4.71 9.26 -34.42
C LYS A 674 5.28 8.48 -33.23
N LEU A 675 4.44 8.04 -32.29
CA LEU A 675 4.86 7.19 -31.18
C LEU A 675 4.06 5.88 -31.22
N TRP A 676 4.77 4.76 -31.19
CA TRP A 676 4.20 3.43 -31.32
C TRP A 676 4.63 2.53 -30.17
N ILE A 677 3.66 1.81 -29.61
CA ILE A 677 3.89 0.68 -28.71
C ILE A 677 3.49 -0.58 -29.47
N THR A 678 4.40 -1.53 -29.65
CA THR A 678 4.06 -2.80 -30.31
C THR A 678 3.15 -3.65 -29.43
N ILE A 679 3.55 -3.84 -28.17
CA ILE A 679 2.86 -4.72 -27.23
C ILE A 679 2.81 -4.01 -25.87
N ASN A 680 1.64 -4.02 -25.23
CA ASN A 680 1.47 -3.57 -23.84
C ASN A 680 1.57 -4.75 -22.87
N GLU A 681 2.45 -4.64 -21.89
CA GLU A 681 2.63 -5.57 -20.76
C GLU A 681 2.77 -7.05 -21.17
N PRO A 682 3.65 -7.39 -22.14
CA PRO A 682 3.84 -8.79 -22.54
C PRO A 682 4.39 -9.66 -21.41
N ASN A 683 5.03 -9.05 -20.42
CA ASN A 683 5.49 -9.69 -19.18
C ASN A 683 4.36 -10.04 -18.19
N ARG A 684 3.11 -9.60 -18.43
CA ARG A 684 1.91 -10.07 -17.71
C ARG A 684 1.13 -11.17 -18.44
N LEU A 685 1.54 -11.57 -19.65
CA LEU A 685 0.92 -12.70 -20.35
C LEU A 685 1.24 -14.07 -19.72
N SER A 686 2.15 -14.13 -18.74
CA SER A 686 2.29 -15.25 -17.78
C SER A 686 0.96 -15.69 -17.22
N ASP A 687 0.09 -14.73 -16.89
CA ASP A 687 -1.17 -14.96 -16.20
C ASP A 687 -2.20 -15.67 -17.11
N VAL A 688 -2.01 -15.59 -18.44
CA VAL A 688 -2.80 -16.28 -19.46
C VAL A 688 -2.20 -17.64 -19.83
N TYR A 689 -0.87 -17.73 -19.98
CA TYR A 689 -0.16 -18.96 -20.35
C TYR A 689 0.33 -19.76 -19.12
N ASN A 690 -0.45 -19.76 -18.03
CA ASN A 690 -0.08 -20.29 -16.71
C ASN A 690 -0.23 -21.83 -16.56
N ARG A 691 -0.17 -22.60 -17.65
CA ARG A 691 -0.21 -24.08 -17.57
C ARG A 691 1.11 -24.64 -17.03
N SER A 692 2.22 -24.13 -17.57
CA SER A 692 3.58 -24.46 -17.16
C SER A 692 4.50 -23.25 -17.37
N GLY A 693 5.64 -23.22 -16.66
CA GLY A 693 6.70 -22.24 -16.91
C GLY A 693 7.19 -22.33 -18.35
N ASN A 694 7.33 -23.55 -18.89
CA ASN A 694 7.70 -23.79 -20.29
C ASN A 694 6.75 -23.11 -21.29
N ASP A 695 5.43 -23.18 -21.08
CA ASP A 695 4.46 -22.49 -21.93
C ASP A 695 4.57 -20.97 -21.82
N THR A 696 4.69 -20.45 -20.59
CA THR A 696 4.91 -19.01 -20.32
C THR A 696 6.19 -18.51 -21.02
N TYR A 697 7.32 -19.20 -20.85
CA TYR A 697 8.60 -18.81 -21.44
C TYR A 697 8.61 -18.91 -22.96
N ARG A 698 7.95 -19.92 -23.55
CA ARG A 698 7.80 -20.05 -25.02
C ARG A 698 6.89 -18.96 -25.60
N ALA A 699 5.78 -18.64 -24.95
CA ALA A 699 4.91 -17.55 -25.39
C ALA A 699 5.65 -16.20 -25.36
N ALA A 700 6.37 -15.91 -24.27
CA ALA A 700 7.21 -14.72 -24.12
C ALA A 700 8.33 -14.63 -25.16
N HIS A 701 8.96 -15.77 -25.49
CA HIS A 701 9.95 -15.83 -26.57
C HIS A 701 9.33 -15.37 -27.91
N ASN A 702 8.19 -15.95 -28.30
CA ASN A 702 7.51 -15.57 -29.54
C ASN A 702 7.03 -14.11 -29.53
N LEU A 703 6.63 -13.56 -28.37
CA LEU A 703 6.29 -12.14 -28.19
C LEU A 703 7.51 -11.22 -28.41
N LEU A 704 8.69 -11.58 -27.89
CA LEU A 704 9.95 -10.84 -28.13
C LEU A 704 10.33 -10.85 -29.61
N ILE A 705 10.23 -12.01 -30.27
CA ILE A 705 10.46 -12.13 -31.72
C ILE A 705 9.44 -11.28 -32.50
N ALA A 706 8.15 -11.31 -32.15
CA ALA A 706 7.11 -10.53 -32.81
C ALA A 706 7.34 -9.01 -32.69
N HIS A 707 7.68 -8.54 -31.48
CA HIS A 707 8.06 -7.15 -31.23
C HIS A 707 9.28 -6.75 -32.07
N ALA A 708 10.36 -7.53 -32.05
CA ALA A 708 11.57 -7.22 -32.80
C ALA A 708 11.35 -7.25 -34.32
N LEU A 709 10.56 -8.19 -34.84
CA LEU A 709 10.16 -8.21 -36.25
C LEU A 709 9.36 -6.96 -36.66
N ALA A 710 8.45 -6.48 -35.81
CA ALA A 710 7.70 -5.26 -36.05
C ALA A 710 8.60 -4.00 -35.97
N TRP A 711 9.50 -3.92 -34.99
CA TRP A 711 10.45 -2.82 -34.86
C TRP A 711 11.40 -2.74 -36.07
N ARG A 712 12.03 -3.86 -36.46
CA ARG A 712 12.93 -3.93 -37.64
C ARG A 712 12.22 -3.61 -38.94
N LEU A 713 10.93 -3.94 -39.04
CA LEU A 713 10.07 -3.57 -40.16
C LEU A 713 9.87 -2.04 -40.21
N TYR A 714 9.51 -1.43 -39.08
CA TYR A 714 9.36 0.02 -38.97
C TYR A 714 10.65 0.75 -39.31
N ASP A 715 11.74 0.38 -38.64
CA ASP A 715 13.06 0.97 -38.75
C ASP A 715 13.55 1.03 -40.20
N ARG A 716 13.46 -0.10 -40.91
CA ARG A 716 13.95 -0.23 -42.30
C ARG A 716 13.04 0.39 -43.35
N GLN A 717 11.72 0.32 -43.20
CA GLN A 717 10.77 0.68 -44.28
C GLN A 717 9.99 1.98 -44.03
N TYR A 718 9.76 2.35 -42.78
CA TYR A 718 8.82 3.43 -42.42
C TYR A 718 9.49 4.60 -41.70
N ARG A 719 10.51 4.36 -40.86
CA ARG A 719 11.21 5.42 -40.13
C ARG A 719 11.79 6.53 -41.04
N PRO A 720 12.41 6.25 -42.21
CA PRO A 720 12.97 7.31 -43.06
C PRO A 720 11.94 8.34 -43.56
N SER A 721 10.71 7.90 -43.83
CA SER A 721 9.63 8.75 -44.33
C SER A 721 8.73 9.30 -43.22
N GLN A 722 8.48 8.52 -42.16
CA GLN A 722 7.53 8.87 -41.11
C GLN A 722 8.17 9.59 -39.91
N ARG A 723 9.45 9.34 -39.64
CA ARG A 723 10.24 9.92 -38.53
C ARG A 723 9.61 9.75 -37.14
N GLY A 724 8.92 8.63 -36.92
CA GLY A 724 8.42 8.24 -35.60
C GLY A 724 9.38 7.31 -34.85
N ALA A 725 8.94 6.91 -33.66
CA ALA A 725 9.63 5.97 -32.78
C ALA A 725 8.70 4.81 -32.34
N VAL A 726 9.29 3.64 -32.08
CA VAL A 726 8.64 2.38 -31.74
C VAL A 726 9.34 1.75 -30.53
N SER A 727 8.53 1.27 -29.58
CA SER A 727 8.99 0.43 -28.46
C SER A 727 7.89 -0.54 -28.02
N LEU A 728 8.02 -1.12 -26.83
CA LEU A 728 7.00 -1.89 -26.10
C LEU A 728 6.83 -1.30 -24.69
N SER A 729 5.62 -1.37 -24.12
CA SER A 729 5.39 -0.97 -22.72
C SER A 729 5.55 -2.18 -21.83
N LEU A 730 6.51 -2.17 -20.91
CA LEU A 730 6.68 -3.21 -19.90
C LEU A 730 5.82 -2.88 -18.68
N HIS A 731 5.20 -3.90 -18.08
CA HIS A 731 4.73 -3.78 -16.70
C HIS A 731 5.95 -3.69 -15.79
N SER A 732 5.91 -2.79 -14.82
CA SER A 732 7.07 -2.46 -13.99
C SER A 732 6.57 -1.95 -12.65
N ASP A 733 5.95 -2.82 -11.85
CA ASP A 733 5.78 -2.52 -10.45
C ASP A 733 7.17 -2.55 -9.78
N TRP A 734 7.35 -1.76 -8.73
CA TRP A 734 8.59 -1.81 -7.95
C TRP A 734 8.50 -2.93 -6.91
N ALA A 735 9.63 -3.45 -6.42
CA ALA A 735 9.64 -4.43 -5.33
C ALA A 735 10.58 -4.02 -4.20
N GLU A 736 10.09 -4.20 -2.98
CA GLU A 736 10.83 -3.98 -1.73
C GLU A 736 10.81 -5.24 -0.87
N PRO A 737 11.86 -5.48 -0.06
CA PRO A 737 11.84 -6.57 0.90
C PRO A 737 10.75 -6.34 1.95
N ALA A 738 9.84 -7.31 2.12
CA ALA A 738 8.79 -7.24 3.14
C ALA A 738 9.38 -7.11 4.56
N ASN A 739 10.53 -7.75 4.80
CA ASN A 739 11.37 -7.57 5.97
C ASN A 739 12.69 -6.94 5.51
N PRO A 740 12.93 -5.64 5.74
CA PRO A 740 14.14 -4.96 5.25
C PRO A 740 15.42 -5.42 5.96
N TYR A 741 15.31 -6.14 7.08
CA TYR A 741 16.41 -6.71 7.84
C TYR A 741 16.84 -8.10 7.31
N ALA A 742 16.04 -8.74 6.44
CA ALA A 742 16.28 -10.08 5.92
C ALA A 742 16.93 -10.07 4.52
N ASP A 743 18.13 -10.66 4.39
CA ASP A 743 18.85 -10.76 3.11
C ASP A 743 18.16 -11.66 2.07
N SER A 744 17.47 -12.70 2.55
CA SER A 744 16.53 -13.53 1.78
C SER A 744 15.49 -12.67 1.04
N HIS A 745 14.86 -11.72 1.73
CA HIS A 745 13.88 -10.80 1.17
C HIS A 745 14.54 -9.77 0.23
N ARG A 746 15.72 -9.24 0.57
CA ARG A 746 16.48 -8.34 -0.33
C ARG A 746 16.80 -9.01 -1.66
N ARG A 747 17.23 -10.28 -1.63
CA ARG A 747 17.42 -11.10 -2.84
C ARG A 747 16.12 -11.45 -3.56
N ALA A 748 14.99 -11.55 -2.86
CA ALA A 748 13.67 -11.75 -3.46
C ALA A 748 13.19 -10.49 -4.21
N ALA A 749 13.45 -9.29 -3.69
CA ALA A 749 13.12 -8.02 -4.35
C ALA A 749 13.88 -7.85 -5.68
N GLU A 750 15.20 -8.06 -5.70
CA GLU A 750 15.95 -8.02 -6.98
C GLU A 750 15.50 -9.14 -7.93
N ARG A 751 15.26 -10.37 -7.43
CA ARG A 751 14.75 -11.48 -8.26
C ARG A 751 13.38 -11.18 -8.87
N PHE A 752 12.49 -10.47 -8.17
CA PHE A 752 11.23 -10.00 -8.72
C PHE A 752 11.47 -9.12 -9.95
N LEU A 753 12.35 -8.11 -9.85
CA LEU A 753 12.67 -7.19 -10.94
C LEU A 753 13.34 -7.90 -12.13
N GLN A 754 14.15 -8.93 -11.85
CA GLN A 754 14.76 -9.77 -12.88
C GLN A 754 13.72 -10.58 -13.68
N PHE A 755 12.74 -11.17 -13.00
CA PHE A 755 11.68 -11.97 -13.65
C PHE A 755 10.59 -11.09 -14.29
N GLU A 756 10.25 -9.95 -13.70
CA GLU A 756 9.22 -9.05 -14.23
C GLU A 756 9.75 -8.15 -15.36
N ILE A 757 10.82 -7.39 -15.10
CA ILE A 757 11.28 -6.32 -16.00
C ILE A 757 12.44 -6.81 -16.88
N ALA A 758 13.49 -7.37 -16.28
CA ALA A 758 14.70 -7.76 -17.03
C ALA A 758 14.42 -8.88 -18.05
N TRP A 759 13.45 -9.76 -17.79
CA TRP A 759 13.02 -10.82 -18.69
C TRP A 759 12.75 -10.35 -20.13
N PHE A 760 12.20 -9.14 -20.30
CA PHE A 760 12.03 -8.50 -21.61
C PHE A 760 13.03 -7.37 -21.85
N ALA A 761 13.48 -6.64 -20.83
CA ALA A 761 14.38 -5.50 -21.01
C ALA A 761 15.83 -5.91 -21.33
N GLU A 762 16.39 -6.97 -20.73
CA GLU A 762 17.78 -7.41 -20.98
C GLU A 762 18.00 -7.89 -22.43
N PRO A 763 17.10 -8.68 -23.05
CA PRO A 763 17.19 -9.00 -24.48
C PRO A 763 17.17 -7.77 -25.39
N LEU A 764 16.33 -6.77 -25.07
CA LEU A 764 16.05 -5.65 -25.97
C LEU A 764 17.04 -4.49 -25.83
N PHE A 765 17.38 -4.10 -24.61
CA PHE A 765 18.23 -2.91 -24.37
C PHE A 765 19.72 -3.23 -24.23
N LYS A 766 20.11 -4.50 -24.08
CA LYS A 766 21.48 -4.84 -23.65
C LYS A 766 22.09 -6.07 -24.31
N SER A 767 21.73 -7.27 -23.89
CA SER A 767 22.51 -8.48 -24.20
C SER A 767 22.04 -9.21 -25.46
N GLY A 768 20.77 -9.07 -25.87
CA GLY A 768 20.16 -9.92 -26.89
C GLY A 768 19.69 -11.30 -26.37
N ASP A 769 19.90 -11.60 -25.09
CA ASP A 769 19.53 -12.85 -24.42
C ASP A 769 18.79 -12.56 -23.10
N TYR A 770 18.20 -13.57 -22.49
CA TYR A 770 17.53 -13.44 -21.19
C TYR A 770 18.50 -13.14 -20.04
N PRO A 771 18.01 -12.56 -18.93
CA PRO A 771 18.85 -12.23 -17.78
C PRO A 771 19.63 -13.43 -17.23
N PRO A 772 20.96 -13.30 -16.99
CA PRO A 772 21.76 -14.35 -16.38
C PRO A 772 21.19 -14.83 -15.05
N ALA A 773 20.80 -13.90 -14.17
CA ALA A 773 20.22 -14.20 -12.86
C ALA A 773 18.93 -15.05 -12.96
N MET A 774 18.05 -14.77 -13.93
CA MET A 774 16.84 -15.55 -14.18
C MET A 774 17.19 -16.97 -14.66
N ARG A 775 18.10 -17.07 -15.64
CA ARG A 775 18.54 -18.34 -16.24
C ARG A 775 19.24 -19.24 -15.20
N GLU A 776 20.11 -18.66 -14.37
CA GLU A 776 20.82 -19.36 -13.30
C GLU A 776 19.90 -19.84 -12.19
N TYR A 777 18.92 -19.02 -11.77
CA TYR A 777 17.96 -19.38 -10.73
C TYR A 777 17.11 -20.59 -11.15
N LEU A 778 16.57 -20.56 -12.37
CA LEU A 778 15.82 -21.67 -12.96
C LEU A 778 16.67 -22.94 -13.06
N ALA A 779 17.91 -22.84 -13.58
CA ALA A 779 18.82 -23.98 -13.66
C ALA A 779 19.18 -24.55 -12.26
N ALA A 780 19.36 -23.70 -11.26
CA ALA A 780 19.61 -24.12 -9.88
C ALA A 780 18.38 -24.77 -9.22
N LYS A 781 17.16 -24.38 -9.60
CA LYS A 781 15.91 -25.00 -9.14
C LYS A 781 15.67 -26.36 -9.82
N HIS A 782 15.93 -26.44 -11.13
CA HIS A 782 15.88 -27.70 -11.90
C HIS A 782 16.89 -28.73 -11.40
N ARG A 783 18.15 -28.33 -11.14
CA ARG A 783 19.17 -29.24 -10.55
C ARG A 783 18.80 -29.80 -9.18
N ARG A 784 17.90 -29.14 -8.44
CA ARG A 784 17.37 -29.59 -7.14
C ARG A 784 16.09 -30.42 -7.26
N GLY A 785 15.59 -30.69 -8.48
CA GLY A 785 14.34 -31.42 -8.71
C GLY A 785 13.07 -30.64 -8.33
N LEU A 786 13.18 -29.34 -8.06
CA LEU A 786 12.08 -28.52 -7.55
C LEU A 786 11.22 -27.90 -8.67
N SER A 787 11.71 -27.90 -9.91
CA SER A 787 10.97 -27.48 -11.11
C SER A 787 11.51 -28.16 -12.37
N SER A 788 10.61 -28.45 -13.32
CA SER A 788 10.91 -28.97 -14.66
C SER A 788 10.94 -27.87 -15.73
N SER A 789 10.84 -26.60 -15.33
CA SER A 789 10.83 -25.46 -16.26
C SER A 789 12.22 -25.16 -16.82
N ALA A 790 12.29 -24.86 -18.12
CA ALA A 790 13.50 -24.50 -18.84
C ALA A 790 13.30 -23.22 -19.67
N LEU A 791 14.18 -22.25 -19.48
CA LEU A 791 14.16 -21.00 -20.24
C LEU A 791 14.76 -21.21 -21.64
N PRO A 792 14.07 -20.83 -22.75
CA PRO A 792 14.59 -20.97 -24.10
C PRO A 792 15.99 -20.36 -24.30
N ARG A 793 16.68 -20.82 -25.34
CA ARG A 793 17.94 -20.23 -25.80
C ARG A 793 17.66 -19.49 -27.10
N PHE A 794 18.07 -18.23 -27.18
CA PHE A 794 18.09 -17.51 -28.45
C PHE A 794 19.23 -18.05 -29.33
N SER A 795 18.92 -18.31 -30.59
CA SER A 795 19.93 -18.48 -31.64
C SER A 795 20.64 -17.15 -31.92
N GLU A 796 21.81 -17.19 -32.56
CA GLU A 796 22.58 -15.97 -32.85
C GLU A 796 21.83 -15.01 -33.82
N ALA A 797 21.01 -15.57 -34.71
CA ALA A 797 20.11 -14.80 -35.57
C ALA A 797 19.02 -14.06 -34.77
N GLU A 798 18.43 -14.72 -33.77
CA GLU A 798 17.41 -14.11 -32.91
C GLU A 798 18.00 -13.10 -31.94
N ARG A 799 19.19 -13.37 -31.37
CA ARG A 799 19.95 -12.39 -30.56
C ARG A 799 20.18 -11.10 -31.35
N SER A 800 20.64 -11.24 -32.59
CA SER A 800 20.85 -10.11 -33.52
C SER A 800 19.54 -9.42 -33.89
N LEU A 801 18.42 -10.16 -33.97
CA LEU A 801 17.10 -9.62 -34.24
C LEU A 801 16.59 -8.74 -33.09
N VAL A 802 16.66 -9.23 -31.84
CA VAL A 802 16.09 -8.57 -30.65
C VAL A 802 16.98 -7.47 -30.04
N ARG A 803 18.31 -7.61 -30.11
CA ARG A 803 19.23 -6.65 -29.49
C ARG A 803 19.11 -5.25 -30.12
N GLY A 804 18.76 -4.25 -29.31
CA GLY A 804 18.56 -2.87 -29.73
C GLY A 804 17.24 -2.59 -30.44
N ALA A 805 16.25 -3.49 -30.35
CA ALA A 805 14.96 -3.35 -31.05
C ALA A 805 13.94 -2.44 -30.33
N ALA A 806 14.38 -1.37 -29.68
CA ALA A 806 13.52 -0.42 -28.97
C ALA A 806 14.12 0.99 -28.97
N ASP A 807 13.33 2.00 -29.30
CA ASP A 807 13.80 3.39 -29.42
C ASP A 807 13.81 4.16 -28.09
N PHE A 808 12.98 3.74 -27.14
CA PHE A 808 12.80 4.34 -25.82
C PHE A 808 12.33 3.27 -24.83
N CYS A 809 12.51 3.49 -23.53
CA CYS A 809 11.98 2.61 -22.49
C CYS A 809 10.57 3.06 -22.09
N ALA A 810 9.55 2.25 -22.34
CA ALA A 810 8.18 2.54 -21.89
C ALA A 810 7.80 1.65 -20.70
N LEU A 811 7.38 2.31 -19.61
CA LEU A 811 7.13 1.72 -18.31
C LEU A 811 5.67 1.95 -17.92
N ASN A 812 4.95 0.89 -17.58
CA ASN A 812 3.68 0.98 -16.87
C ASN A 812 3.97 0.66 -15.39
N HIS A 813 3.79 1.63 -14.50
CA HIS A 813 4.08 1.50 -13.08
C HIS A 813 2.82 1.86 -12.28
N PHE A 814 2.40 1.01 -11.33
CA PHE A 814 1.19 1.29 -10.55
C PHE A 814 1.45 1.28 -9.05
N THR A 815 2.30 0.37 -8.54
CA THR A 815 2.52 0.20 -7.11
C THR A 815 3.91 -0.35 -6.77
N THR A 816 4.21 -0.44 -5.48
CA THR A 816 5.35 -1.20 -4.95
C THR A 816 4.83 -2.46 -4.26
N ARG A 817 5.37 -3.61 -4.63
CA ARG A 817 5.11 -4.91 -4.00
C ARG A 817 6.09 -5.16 -2.86
N PHE A 818 5.60 -5.56 -1.69
CA PHE A 818 6.46 -6.05 -0.63
C PHE A 818 6.61 -7.57 -0.79
N VAL A 819 7.84 -8.04 -0.96
CA VAL A 819 8.13 -9.44 -1.30
C VAL A 819 8.95 -10.14 -0.22
N MET A 820 8.68 -11.43 -0.05
CA MET A 820 9.52 -12.34 0.73
C MET A 820 9.95 -13.55 -0.09
N HIS A 821 11.03 -14.20 0.33
CA HIS A 821 11.43 -15.46 -0.25
C HIS A 821 10.59 -16.59 0.36
N GLU A 822 9.95 -17.37 -0.50
CA GLU A 822 9.27 -18.61 -0.12
C GLU A 822 9.63 -19.66 -1.18
N GLN A 823 10.16 -20.81 -0.78
CA GLN A 823 10.47 -21.88 -1.72
C GLN A 823 9.18 -22.64 -2.08
N GLN A 824 8.72 -22.52 -3.31
CA GLN A 824 7.47 -23.10 -3.80
C GLN A 824 7.72 -24.32 -4.68
N SER A 825 7.05 -25.43 -4.39
CA SER A 825 7.06 -26.62 -5.24
C SER A 825 6.16 -26.42 -6.46
N GLY A 826 6.68 -26.70 -7.66
CA GLY A 826 5.91 -26.62 -8.90
C GLY A 826 6.70 -26.06 -10.07
N SER A 827 6.09 -26.08 -11.25
CA SER A 827 6.70 -25.67 -12.53
C SER A 827 5.79 -24.72 -13.30
N ARG A 828 5.29 -23.71 -12.59
CA ARG A 828 4.62 -22.52 -13.13
C ARG A 828 5.53 -21.31 -12.92
N TYR A 829 5.33 -20.26 -13.71
CA TYR A 829 6.10 -19.02 -13.62
C TYR A 829 6.15 -18.43 -12.19
N ASP A 830 5.02 -18.42 -11.48
CA ASP A 830 4.94 -17.92 -10.11
C ASP A 830 5.74 -18.79 -9.12
N SER A 831 5.67 -20.11 -9.27
CA SER A 831 6.45 -21.05 -8.45
C SER A 831 7.95 -20.93 -8.75
N ASP A 832 8.32 -20.78 -10.02
CA ASP A 832 9.72 -20.72 -10.46
C ASP A 832 10.49 -19.53 -9.88
N ARG A 833 9.81 -18.44 -9.52
CA ARG A 833 10.42 -17.24 -8.93
C ARG A 833 10.55 -17.25 -7.40
N ASP A 834 9.97 -18.22 -6.69
CA ASP A 834 10.10 -18.39 -5.23
C ASP A 834 9.87 -17.09 -4.42
N ILE A 835 8.76 -16.42 -4.71
CA ILE A 835 8.36 -15.12 -4.15
C ILE A 835 6.92 -15.19 -3.63
N GLN A 836 6.72 -14.68 -2.42
CA GLN A 836 5.41 -14.41 -1.83
C GLN A 836 5.22 -12.90 -1.63
N PHE A 837 3.98 -12.42 -1.78
CA PHE A 837 3.62 -11.01 -1.63
C PHE A 837 2.95 -10.74 -0.29
N LEU A 838 3.38 -9.68 0.40
CA LEU A 838 2.73 -9.17 1.61
C LEU A 838 2.13 -7.79 1.33
N GLN A 839 1.04 -7.46 2.02
CA GLN A 839 0.46 -6.12 2.01
C GLN A 839 0.93 -5.34 3.24
N ASP A 840 1.67 -4.24 3.04
CA ASP A 840 2.00 -3.33 4.12
C ASP A 840 0.82 -2.39 4.38
N ILE A 841 0.01 -2.78 5.35
CA ILE A 841 -1.16 -2.08 5.88
C ILE A 841 -0.88 -0.71 6.52
N THR A 842 0.39 -0.37 6.76
CA THR A 842 0.78 0.99 7.18
C THR A 842 0.83 1.95 6.01
N ARG A 843 0.72 1.47 4.76
CA ARG A 843 0.75 2.28 3.55
C ARG A 843 -0.69 2.48 3.07
N LEU A 844 -1.05 3.73 2.75
CA LEU A 844 -2.31 4.06 2.07
C LEU A 844 -2.48 3.12 0.86
N SER A 845 -3.67 2.54 0.73
CA SER A 845 -3.97 1.60 -0.37
C SER A 845 -5.37 1.82 -0.93
N SER A 846 -5.55 1.45 -2.20
CA SER A 846 -6.82 1.60 -2.91
C SER A 846 -7.86 0.55 -2.50
N PRO A 847 -9.13 0.70 -2.93
CA PRO A 847 -10.16 -0.31 -2.78
C PRO A 847 -9.76 -1.72 -3.29
N THR A 848 -8.96 -1.79 -4.35
CA THR A 848 -8.40 -3.06 -4.86
C THR A 848 -7.04 -3.45 -4.25
N ARG A 849 -6.66 -2.81 -3.13
CA ARG A 849 -5.43 -3.04 -2.34
C ARG A 849 -4.12 -2.72 -3.09
N LEU A 850 -4.14 -1.82 -4.08
CA LEU A 850 -2.91 -1.26 -4.63
C LEU A 850 -2.30 -0.27 -3.63
N ALA A 851 -1.05 -0.49 -3.21
CA ALA A 851 -0.37 0.39 -2.25
C ALA A 851 0.14 1.67 -2.94
N VAL A 852 -0.09 2.81 -2.30
CA VAL A 852 0.40 4.12 -2.75
C VAL A 852 1.81 4.31 -2.19
N VAL A 853 2.82 4.07 -3.03
CA VAL A 853 4.24 4.09 -2.64
C VAL A 853 5.04 4.91 -3.67
N PRO A 854 4.95 6.25 -3.62
CA PRO A 854 5.42 7.12 -4.71
C PRO A 854 6.92 7.01 -5.00
N TRP A 855 7.74 6.88 -3.96
CA TRP A 855 9.20 6.74 -4.09
C TRP A 855 9.62 5.43 -4.79
N GLY A 856 8.72 4.46 -4.90
CA GLY A 856 8.93 3.23 -5.68
C GLY A 856 9.15 3.52 -7.16
N GLU A 857 8.43 4.50 -7.73
CA GLU A 857 8.62 4.92 -9.12
C GLU A 857 10.03 5.48 -9.34
N ARG A 858 10.52 6.32 -8.41
CA ARG A 858 11.88 6.85 -8.46
C ARG A 858 12.95 5.78 -8.28
N LYS A 859 12.74 4.78 -7.41
CA LYS A 859 13.65 3.62 -7.28
C LYS A 859 13.67 2.80 -8.57
N LEU A 860 12.52 2.53 -9.19
CA LEU A 860 12.40 1.90 -10.50
C LEU A 860 13.18 2.66 -11.58
N LEU A 861 12.96 3.97 -11.72
CA LEU A 861 13.63 4.80 -12.71
C LEU A 861 15.16 4.80 -12.55
N ARG A 862 15.66 4.82 -11.30
CA ARG A 862 17.08 4.63 -10.99
C ARG A 862 17.58 3.23 -11.39
N TRP A 863 16.82 2.18 -11.10
CA TRP A 863 17.17 0.79 -11.43
C TRP A 863 17.22 0.57 -12.95
N ILE A 864 16.27 1.11 -13.71
CA ILE A 864 16.27 1.09 -15.18
C ILE A 864 17.56 1.73 -15.71
N ARG A 865 17.87 2.96 -15.29
CA ARG A 865 19.08 3.65 -15.74
C ARG A 865 20.37 2.94 -15.31
N LYS A 866 20.41 2.37 -14.11
CA LYS A 866 21.57 1.60 -13.62
C LYS A 866 21.85 0.36 -14.47
N ASN A 867 20.81 -0.33 -14.93
CA ASN A 867 20.96 -1.60 -15.65
C ASN A 867 21.09 -1.45 -17.17
N TYR A 868 20.43 -0.45 -17.76
CA TYR A 868 20.30 -0.26 -19.23
C TYR A 868 20.89 1.06 -19.75
N GLY A 869 21.47 1.89 -18.87
CA GLY A 869 22.07 3.17 -19.24
C GLY A 869 21.06 4.30 -19.42
N ASP A 870 21.52 5.40 -19.99
CA ASP A 870 20.81 6.68 -20.05
C ASP A 870 19.87 6.78 -21.28
N VAL A 871 18.92 5.84 -21.33
CA VAL A 871 17.84 5.76 -22.32
C VAL A 871 16.74 6.78 -22.05
N ASP A 872 16.04 7.23 -23.10
CA ASP A 872 14.82 8.03 -22.95
C ASP A 872 13.70 7.15 -22.34
N VAL A 873 13.04 7.64 -21.29
CA VAL A 873 12.01 6.91 -20.52
C VAL A 873 10.65 7.60 -20.63
N TYR A 874 9.61 6.82 -20.90
CA TYR A 874 8.21 7.25 -20.84
C TYR A 874 7.45 6.41 -19.82
N ILE A 875 6.80 7.06 -18.86
CA ILE A 875 5.83 6.40 -17.98
C ILE A 875 4.52 6.34 -18.77
N THR A 876 4.24 5.20 -19.41
CA THR A 876 3.14 5.04 -20.37
C THR A 876 1.80 4.62 -19.74
N ALA A 877 1.80 4.25 -18.47
CA ALA A 877 0.60 4.17 -17.63
C ALA A 877 0.99 4.28 -16.15
N ASN A 878 0.38 5.21 -15.42
CA ASN A 878 0.46 5.32 -13.96
C ASN A 878 -0.88 5.85 -13.41
N GLY A 879 -1.42 5.25 -12.35
CA GLY A 879 -2.75 5.61 -11.85
C GLY A 879 -3.30 4.66 -10.79
N ILE A 880 -4.41 5.06 -10.16
CA ILE A 880 -5.02 4.38 -9.01
C ILE A 880 -6.54 4.33 -9.16
N ASP A 881 -7.17 3.29 -8.63
CA ASP A 881 -8.62 3.18 -8.47
C ASP A 881 -9.10 3.95 -7.24
N ASP A 882 -10.24 4.63 -7.38
CA ASP A 882 -10.82 5.47 -6.33
C ASP A 882 -12.34 5.19 -6.24
N GLN A 883 -12.87 4.94 -5.04
CA GLN A 883 -14.30 4.68 -4.86
C GLN A 883 -15.17 5.90 -5.16
N SER A 884 -14.62 7.12 -5.07
CA SER A 884 -15.37 8.36 -5.26
C SER A 884 -15.86 8.56 -6.70
N LEU A 885 -17.11 9.02 -6.83
CA LEU A 885 -17.76 9.29 -8.12
C LEU A 885 -17.39 10.66 -8.71
N GLU A 886 -17.05 11.64 -7.86
CA GLU A 886 -16.79 13.02 -8.29
C GLU A 886 -15.57 13.65 -7.58
N ASN A 887 -15.48 13.57 -6.25
CA ASN A 887 -14.34 14.11 -5.47
C ASN A 887 -13.31 13.03 -5.13
N ASP A 888 -12.46 12.69 -6.09
CA ASP A 888 -11.47 11.61 -6.08
C ASP A 888 -10.14 12.03 -5.43
N GLN A 889 -10.14 12.10 -4.10
CA GLN A 889 -9.02 12.55 -3.26
C GLN A 889 -7.82 11.60 -3.29
N LEU A 890 -8.04 10.29 -3.24
CA LEU A 890 -6.97 9.29 -3.32
C LEU A 890 -6.20 9.46 -4.64
N ARG A 891 -6.93 9.67 -5.74
CA ARG A 891 -6.30 9.91 -7.05
C ARG A 891 -5.51 11.22 -7.11
N LYS A 892 -5.99 12.31 -6.52
CA LYS A 892 -5.23 13.58 -6.47
C LYS A 892 -3.91 13.39 -5.73
N TYR A 893 -3.95 12.82 -4.53
CA TYR A 893 -2.76 12.57 -3.72
C TYR A 893 -1.77 11.64 -4.43
N TYR A 894 -2.27 10.58 -5.07
CA TYR A 894 -1.47 9.67 -5.88
C TYR A 894 -0.76 10.42 -7.02
N LEU A 895 -1.51 11.18 -7.84
CA LEU A 895 -0.95 11.97 -8.94
C LEU A 895 0.09 12.98 -8.44
N GLU A 896 -0.20 13.68 -7.34
CA GLU A 896 0.70 14.66 -6.75
C GLU A 896 2.05 14.03 -6.39
N LYS A 897 2.02 12.95 -5.61
CA LYS A 897 3.26 12.38 -5.06
C LYS A 897 4.04 11.54 -6.06
N TYR A 898 3.37 10.83 -6.99
CA TYR A 898 4.08 10.12 -8.05
C TYR A 898 4.73 11.10 -9.03
N ILE A 899 4.03 12.16 -9.47
CA ILE A 899 4.63 13.18 -10.35
C ILE A 899 5.74 13.97 -9.63
N GLN A 900 5.67 14.18 -8.31
CA GLN A 900 6.79 14.69 -7.51
C GLN A 900 8.02 13.77 -7.56
N GLU A 901 7.86 12.46 -7.40
CA GLU A 901 8.99 11.51 -7.42
C GLU A 901 9.57 11.31 -8.84
N ALA A 902 8.74 11.38 -9.89
CA ALA A 902 9.20 11.51 -11.28
C ALA A 902 10.01 12.80 -11.49
N LEU A 903 9.54 13.95 -10.96
CA LEU A 903 10.24 15.22 -11.07
C LEU A 903 11.59 15.17 -10.33
N LYS A 904 11.66 14.53 -9.16
CA LYS A 904 12.90 14.30 -8.43
C LYS A 904 13.85 13.36 -9.21
N ALA A 905 13.33 12.33 -9.87
CA ALA A 905 14.13 11.47 -10.76
C ALA A 905 14.72 12.26 -11.97
N TYR A 906 13.97 13.20 -12.54
CA TYR A 906 14.48 14.11 -13.58
C TYR A 906 15.49 15.13 -13.03
N LEU A 907 15.11 15.95 -12.04
CA LEU A 907 15.91 17.08 -11.55
C LEU A 907 17.12 16.67 -10.71
N ILE A 908 16.94 15.73 -9.77
CA ILE A 908 17.98 15.33 -8.82
C ILE A 908 18.78 14.18 -9.41
N ASP A 909 18.10 13.11 -9.79
CA ASP A 909 18.81 11.88 -10.17
C ASP A 909 19.37 11.95 -11.59
N LYS A 910 18.84 12.82 -12.46
CA LYS A 910 19.18 12.98 -13.89
C LYS A 910 18.73 11.82 -14.80
N VAL A 911 17.52 11.29 -14.59
CA VAL A 911 16.89 10.33 -15.52
C VAL A 911 16.25 11.09 -16.67
N LYS A 912 16.46 10.64 -17.92
CA LYS A 912 15.83 11.20 -19.14
C LYS A 912 14.35 10.83 -19.26
N ILE A 913 13.52 11.32 -18.34
CA ILE A 913 12.08 11.15 -18.42
C ILE A 913 11.53 12.12 -19.47
N LYS A 914 10.83 11.58 -20.47
CA LYS A 914 10.29 12.31 -21.62
C LYS A 914 8.78 12.47 -21.60
N GLY A 915 8.06 11.70 -20.78
CA GLY A 915 6.62 11.81 -20.65
C GLY A 915 6.02 10.98 -19.53
N TYR A 916 4.82 11.38 -19.14
CA TYR A 916 4.01 10.75 -18.10
C TYR A 916 2.56 10.67 -18.58
N TYR A 917 2.01 9.46 -18.59
CA TYR A 917 0.67 9.16 -19.08
C TYR A 917 -0.19 8.61 -17.95
N ALA A 918 -1.16 9.40 -17.51
CA ALA A 918 -2.05 8.99 -16.45
C ALA A 918 -3.01 7.87 -16.92
N PHE A 919 -3.34 6.93 -16.03
CA PHE A 919 -4.24 5.81 -16.29
C PHE A 919 -5.54 5.97 -15.47
N LYS A 920 -6.73 6.07 -16.05
CA LYS A 920 -7.08 6.08 -17.48
C LYS A 920 -8.20 7.09 -17.79
N LEU A 921 -8.47 7.35 -19.07
CA LEU A 921 -9.47 8.35 -19.50
C LEU A 921 -10.87 8.04 -18.94
N THR A 922 -11.48 6.90 -19.27
CA THR A 922 -12.82 6.50 -18.78
C THR A 922 -12.83 5.21 -17.98
N GLU A 923 -13.75 5.11 -17.03
CA GLU A 923 -14.08 3.84 -16.35
C GLU A 923 -15.24 3.08 -17.05
N GLU A 924 -15.29 1.77 -16.84
CA GLU A 924 -16.37 0.90 -17.31
C GLU A 924 -17.25 0.52 -16.11
N LYS A 925 -18.58 0.43 -16.28
CA LYS A 925 -19.56 0.30 -15.18
C LYS A 925 -19.31 -0.85 -14.19
N SER A 926 -18.65 -1.92 -14.62
CA SER A 926 -18.37 -3.13 -13.85
C SER A 926 -16.88 -3.38 -13.55
N LYS A 927 -16.01 -2.40 -13.76
CA LYS A 927 -14.56 -2.50 -13.48
C LYS A 927 -14.11 -1.53 -12.37
N PRO A 928 -12.94 -1.75 -11.76
CA PRO A 928 -12.35 -0.79 -10.83
C PRO A 928 -12.23 0.62 -11.44
N ARG A 929 -12.49 1.63 -10.60
CA ARG A 929 -12.73 3.03 -11.01
C ARG A 929 -11.45 3.81 -11.31
N PHE A 930 -10.68 3.36 -12.31
CA PHE A 930 -9.49 4.04 -12.80
C PHE A 930 -9.77 5.26 -13.70
N GLY A 931 -11.02 5.58 -14.02
CA GLY A 931 -11.37 6.68 -14.93
C GLY A 931 -11.28 8.07 -14.31
N PHE A 932 -10.65 9.02 -15.01
CA PHE A 932 -10.78 10.48 -14.74
C PHE A 932 -12.20 10.98 -15.07
N PHE A 933 -12.86 10.31 -16.01
CA PHE A 933 -14.28 10.46 -16.28
C PHE A 933 -15.05 9.24 -15.80
N SER A 934 -16.26 9.46 -15.27
CA SER A 934 -17.16 8.37 -14.90
C SER A 934 -17.65 7.60 -16.14
N SER A 935 -18.30 6.46 -15.92
CA SER A 935 -18.93 5.67 -17.00
C SER A 935 -19.99 6.43 -17.81
N ASP A 936 -20.55 7.51 -17.24
CA ASP A 936 -21.52 8.39 -17.89
C ASP A 936 -20.86 9.70 -18.38
N PHE A 937 -19.53 9.69 -18.53
CA PHE A 937 -18.69 10.79 -19.04
C PHE A 937 -18.70 12.07 -18.19
N LYS A 938 -19.07 11.98 -16.90
CA LYS A 938 -18.92 13.10 -15.95
C LYS A 938 -17.45 13.28 -15.58
N ALA A 939 -16.99 14.53 -15.51
CA ALA A 939 -15.63 14.87 -15.13
C ALA A 939 -15.43 14.77 -13.61
N LYS A 940 -14.40 14.05 -13.15
CA LYS A 940 -13.99 14.03 -11.74
C LYS A 940 -13.04 15.18 -11.40
N SER A 941 -12.92 15.48 -10.11
CA SER A 941 -12.17 16.61 -9.58
C SER A 941 -10.66 16.57 -9.86
N SER A 942 -10.10 15.38 -10.01
CA SER A 942 -8.70 15.17 -10.42
C SER A 942 -8.34 15.74 -11.80
N ILE A 943 -9.30 15.95 -12.70
CA ILE A 943 -9.04 16.58 -14.01
C ILE A 943 -8.52 18.01 -13.82
N GLN A 944 -9.13 18.78 -12.92
CA GLN A 944 -8.68 20.15 -12.62
C GLN A 944 -7.28 20.16 -12.00
N PHE A 945 -7.00 19.20 -11.11
CA PHE A 945 -5.69 19.03 -10.49
C PHE A 945 -4.60 18.68 -11.52
N TYR A 946 -4.84 17.68 -12.38
CA TYR A 946 -3.89 17.30 -13.43
C TYR A 946 -3.70 18.44 -14.45
N ASN A 947 -4.76 19.16 -14.82
CA ASN A 947 -4.67 20.36 -15.66
C ASN A 947 -3.83 21.49 -15.02
N LYS A 948 -3.82 21.62 -13.68
CA LYS A 948 -2.95 22.55 -12.96
C LYS A 948 -1.48 22.12 -13.08
N LEU A 949 -1.17 20.85 -12.83
CA LEU A 949 0.18 20.29 -12.97
C LEU A 949 0.73 20.45 -14.39
N ILE A 950 -0.06 20.13 -15.42
CA ILE A 950 0.33 20.29 -16.83
C ILE A 950 0.54 21.78 -17.15
N GLY A 951 -0.40 22.65 -16.75
CA GLY A 951 -0.30 24.10 -16.99
C GLY A 951 0.94 24.73 -16.33
N ASN A 952 1.33 24.19 -15.17
CA ASN A 952 2.52 24.59 -14.43
C ASN A 952 3.80 23.87 -14.89
N SER A 953 3.70 22.89 -15.78
CA SER A 953 4.78 21.97 -16.18
C SER A 953 5.50 21.30 -15.00
N GLY A 954 4.78 20.99 -13.92
CA GLY A 954 5.33 20.45 -12.67
C GLY A 954 4.92 21.27 -11.44
N PHE A 955 5.88 21.51 -10.54
CA PHE A 955 5.69 22.15 -9.24
C PHE A 955 6.57 23.41 -9.10
N PRO A 956 6.28 24.49 -9.83
CA PRO A 956 7.04 25.74 -9.75
C PRO A 956 6.78 26.50 -8.44
N SER A 957 7.76 27.27 -8.00
CA SER A 957 7.61 28.21 -6.88
C SER A 957 6.62 29.33 -7.20
N GLU A 958 5.95 29.89 -6.18
CA GLU A 958 4.89 30.90 -6.37
C GLU A 958 5.35 32.17 -7.11
N ASN A 959 6.64 32.52 -6.98
CA ASN A 959 7.24 33.70 -7.63
C ASN A 959 7.84 33.42 -9.02
N SER A 960 7.78 32.20 -9.54
CA SER A 960 8.33 31.87 -10.87
C SER A 960 7.30 32.02 -11.99
N SER A 961 7.56 32.94 -12.91
CA SER A 961 6.79 33.10 -14.15
C SER A 961 6.83 31.82 -15.00
N PRO A 962 5.73 31.44 -15.69
CA PRO A 962 5.67 30.21 -16.48
C PRO A 962 6.70 30.22 -17.62
N SER A 963 7.78 29.45 -17.47
CA SER A 963 8.94 29.48 -18.37
C SER A 963 8.65 29.03 -19.80
N CYS A 964 7.61 28.23 -20.03
CA CYS A 964 7.24 27.74 -21.36
C CYS A 964 6.33 28.73 -22.12
N THR A 965 6.79 29.98 -22.27
CA THR A 965 6.28 30.85 -23.33
C THR A 965 6.65 30.26 -24.69
N GLN A 966 5.77 30.42 -25.69
CA GLN A 966 5.94 29.83 -27.03
C GLN A 966 7.05 30.55 -27.83
N THR A 967 8.32 30.35 -27.46
CA THR A 967 9.45 31.00 -28.14
C THR A 967 10.76 30.21 -28.13
N GLN A 968 10.71 28.91 -27.82
CA GLN A 968 11.72 27.94 -28.26
C GLN A 968 11.13 26.96 -29.28
N ARG A 969 10.58 27.52 -30.37
CA ARG A 969 10.63 26.78 -31.64
C ARG A 969 12.12 26.62 -31.99
N ASN A 970 12.47 25.45 -32.53
CA ASN A 970 13.82 25.06 -32.93
C ASN A 970 14.62 26.20 -33.59
N LYS A 971 15.95 26.07 -33.59
CA LYS A 971 16.84 26.78 -34.54
C LYS A 971 16.42 26.44 -35.99
N GLU A 972 15.36 27.07 -36.47
CA GLU A 972 14.95 27.02 -37.87
C GLU A 972 16.07 27.71 -38.65
N CYS A 973 16.81 26.91 -39.40
CA CYS A 973 17.84 27.41 -40.30
C CYS A 973 17.18 28.42 -41.24
N THR A 974 17.49 29.71 -41.07
CA THR A 974 16.86 30.81 -41.82
C THR A 974 17.08 30.64 -43.32
N ILE A 975 18.21 30.04 -43.69
CA ILE A 975 18.57 29.63 -45.05
C ILE A 975 17.59 28.56 -45.58
N CYS A 976 17.19 27.57 -44.78
CA CYS A 976 16.20 26.57 -45.19
C CYS A 976 14.81 27.18 -45.42
N LEU A 977 14.37 28.13 -44.59
CA LEU A 977 13.10 28.82 -44.81
C LEU A 977 13.13 29.64 -46.10
N PHE A 978 14.26 30.33 -46.36
CA PHE A 978 14.51 31.09 -47.58
C PHE A 978 14.52 30.18 -48.83
N LEU A 979 15.21 29.03 -48.78
CA LEU A 979 15.23 28.02 -49.84
C LEU A 979 13.85 27.42 -50.14
N VAL A 980 13.00 27.25 -49.12
CA VAL A 980 11.64 26.70 -49.29
C VAL A 980 10.67 27.75 -49.86
N GLN A 981 10.73 29.01 -49.42
CA GLN A 981 9.88 30.08 -49.96
C GLN A 981 10.27 30.52 -51.38
N LYS A 982 11.54 30.43 -51.76
CA LYS A 982 12.07 30.96 -53.03
C LYS A 982 12.32 29.87 -54.09
N LYS A 983 11.71 28.68 -53.97
CA LYS A 983 11.80 27.60 -54.97
C LYS A 983 11.64 28.05 -56.44
N PRO A 984 10.69 28.92 -56.83
CA PRO A 984 10.57 29.37 -58.22
C PRO A 984 11.77 30.21 -58.68
N LEU A 985 12.31 31.05 -57.80
CA LEU A 985 13.47 31.91 -58.07
C LEU A 985 14.77 31.11 -58.15
N ILE A 986 14.91 30.03 -57.38
CA ILE A 986 16.04 29.11 -57.47
C ILE A 986 15.96 28.29 -58.76
N PHE A 987 14.76 27.82 -59.15
CA PHE A 987 14.55 27.14 -60.42
C PHE A 987 14.86 28.06 -61.61
N LEU A 988 14.32 29.29 -61.62
CA LEU A 988 14.64 30.31 -62.63
C LEU A 988 16.12 30.68 -62.64
N GLY A 989 16.76 30.78 -61.48
CA GLY A 989 18.20 31.02 -61.35
C GLY A 989 19.03 29.89 -61.96
N CYS A 990 18.71 28.63 -61.68
CA CYS A 990 19.36 27.47 -62.30
C CYS A 990 19.11 27.38 -63.81
N CYS A 991 17.93 27.74 -64.29
CA CYS A 991 17.63 27.85 -65.73
C CYS A 991 18.44 29.00 -66.38
N PHE A 992 18.61 30.13 -65.70
CA PHE A 992 19.42 31.25 -66.19
C PHE A 992 20.92 30.91 -66.19
N PHE A 993 21.41 30.20 -65.16
CA PHE A 993 22.80 29.76 -65.09
C PHE A 993 23.12 28.69 -66.14
N SER A 994 22.23 27.72 -66.35
CA SER A 994 22.41 26.69 -67.38
C SER A 994 22.33 27.26 -68.80
N THR A 995 21.44 28.22 -69.07
CA THR A 995 21.41 28.95 -70.35
C THR A 995 22.64 29.84 -70.54
N LEU A 996 23.16 30.51 -69.50
CA LEU A 996 24.45 31.21 -69.55
C LEU A 996 25.64 30.29 -69.81
N VAL A 997 25.68 29.09 -69.21
CA VAL A 997 26.72 28.09 -69.46
C VAL A 997 26.62 27.55 -70.90
N LEU A 998 25.41 27.29 -71.41
CA LEU A 998 25.19 26.93 -72.82
C LEU A 998 25.59 28.06 -73.78
N LEU A 999 25.30 29.33 -73.44
CA LEU A 999 25.79 30.49 -74.21
C LEU A 999 27.32 30.57 -74.17
N SER A 1000 27.92 30.34 -73.01
CA SER A 1000 29.38 30.36 -72.83
C SER A 1000 30.06 29.26 -73.66
N ILE A 1001 29.50 28.03 -73.65
CA ILE A 1001 29.99 26.89 -74.42
C ILE A 1001 29.81 27.14 -75.93
N THR A 1002 28.68 27.71 -76.36
CA THR A 1002 28.46 28.04 -77.78
C THR A 1002 29.31 29.22 -78.25
N ILE A 1003 29.54 30.25 -77.44
CA ILE A 1003 30.50 31.34 -77.70
C ILE A 1003 31.93 30.77 -77.76
N PHE A 1004 32.31 29.88 -76.84
CA PHE A 1004 33.61 29.21 -76.84
C PHE A 1004 33.77 28.33 -78.09
N HIS A 1005 32.76 27.57 -78.51
CA HIS A 1005 32.78 26.81 -79.76
C HIS A 1005 32.84 27.73 -81.01
N LYS A 1006 32.18 28.89 -80.99
CA LYS A 1006 32.20 29.88 -82.08
C LYS A 1006 33.55 30.60 -82.16
N GLN A 1007 34.19 30.90 -81.03
CA GLN A 1007 35.58 31.39 -80.95
C GLN A 1007 36.59 30.31 -81.36
N LYS A 1008 36.39 29.05 -80.94
CA LYS A 1008 37.25 27.91 -81.31
C LYS A 1008 37.14 27.64 -82.82
N ARG A 1009 35.94 27.70 -83.43
CA ARG A 1009 35.76 27.67 -84.89
C ARG A 1009 36.42 28.87 -85.59
N ARG A 1010 36.33 30.10 -85.04
CA ARG A 1010 37.05 31.28 -85.59
C ARG A 1010 38.58 31.15 -85.48
N LYS A 1011 39.13 30.57 -84.41
CA LYS A 1011 40.56 30.25 -84.30
C LYS A 1011 40.97 29.13 -85.28
N PHE A 1012 40.13 28.10 -85.47
CA PHE A 1012 40.39 27.03 -86.43
C PHE A 1012 40.38 27.52 -87.89
N TRP A 1013 39.57 28.53 -88.22
CA TRP A 1013 39.60 29.22 -89.52
C TRP A 1013 40.83 30.11 -89.70
N LYS A 1014 41.33 30.78 -88.64
CA LYS A 1014 42.60 31.54 -88.72
C LYS A 1014 43.85 30.65 -88.78
N ALA A 1015 43.79 29.43 -88.25
CA ALA A 1015 44.90 28.46 -88.32
C ALA A 1015 45.01 27.75 -89.69
N LYS A 1016 44.04 27.89 -90.59
CA LYS A 1016 44.01 27.23 -91.91
C LYS A 1016 44.58 28.07 -93.07
N ASN A 1017 44.98 29.32 -92.82
CA ASN A 1017 45.45 30.27 -93.85
C ASN A 1017 46.97 30.50 -93.86
N LEU A 1018 47.77 29.59 -93.30
CA LEU A 1018 49.24 29.67 -93.27
C LEU A 1018 49.88 28.35 -93.72
N GLN A 1019 49.53 27.88 -94.93
CA GLN A 1019 50.30 26.83 -95.63
C GLN A 1019 49.92 26.68 -97.12
N HIS A 1020 50.25 27.67 -97.95
CA HIS A 1020 50.33 27.51 -99.41
C HIS A 1020 51.36 28.47 -100.02
N ILE A 1021 52.52 27.92 -100.43
CA ILE A 1021 53.39 28.34 -101.54
C ILE A 1021 54.33 27.12 -101.82
N PRO A 1022 54.68 26.79 -103.08
CA PRO A 1022 54.58 25.39 -103.50
C PRO A 1022 55.85 24.71 -104.05
N LEU A 1023 55.78 23.37 -104.12
CA LEU A 1023 56.37 22.46 -105.11
C LEU A 1023 57.87 22.59 -105.51
N LYS A 1024 58.62 21.49 -105.31
CA LYS A 1024 59.36 20.85 -106.42
C LYS A 1024 59.69 19.37 -106.20
N LYS A 1025 59.72 18.61 -107.30
CA LYS A 1025 60.13 17.20 -107.40
C LYS A 1025 61.66 17.07 -107.27
N GLY A 1026 62.17 15.95 -106.74
CA GLY A 1026 63.62 15.68 -106.76
C GLY A 1026 64.10 14.37 -106.11
N HIS A 1027 64.04 13.28 -106.87
CA HIS A 1027 65.00 12.15 -106.95
C HIS A 1027 65.97 11.76 -105.78
N LYS A 1028 66.04 10.42 -105.62
CA LYS A 1028 67.25 9.55 -105.45
C LYS A 1028 67.90 9.37 -104.05
N ARG A 1029 67.77 8.11 -103.61
CA ARG A 1029 68.84 7.14 -103.25
C ARG A 1029 69.54 7.18 -101.86
N VAL A 1030 69.47 5.99 -101.25
CA VAL A 1030 70.55 5.20 -100.63
C VAL A 1030 70.90 5.45 -99.15
N PHE A 1031 70.84 4.33 -98.43
CA PHE A 1031 71.47 3.97 -97.15
C PHE A 1031 72.62 4.86 -96.65
N SER A 1032 72.48 5.32 -95.40
CA SER A 1032 73.25 4.78 -94.27
C SER A 1032 72.38 4.74 -93.01
#